data_AF-A0A8B8JH72-F1
#
_entry.id   AF-A0A8B8JH72-F1
#
_cell.length_a   1.000
_cell.length_b   1.000
_cell.length_c   1.000
_cell.angle_alpha   90.00
_cell.angle_beta   90.00
_cell.angle_gamma   90.00
#
_symmetry.space_group_name_H-M   'P 1'
#
loop_
_entity.id
_entity.type
_entity.pdbx_description
1 polymer ?
#
loop_
_entity_poly.entity_id
_entity_poly.type
_entity_poly.pdbx_seq_one_letter_code
_entity_poly.pdbx_strand_id
1 'polypeptide(L)'
;MAEDRSDEAATTVPPGSSIPSCDNSVWADVSPLLHAACQDLQEGELIHGDNFNLFAAMSALEIMDPKMDSGIACTYYSLEEAIENGVAPVPISTDKTTDVGCVIDIMDHLLACEATWHKGHSLAQTVYSCLYLLRPERTSSHALLHSYCKVIRATCKAVLSVVSDARTHEEEDLFTMAYGLPLSGDGDEKCLSMLNAVEETISRQLRACKASSSKRRVLEDIEPLQNNPDLEEGYCKALLCRLRFRKHFYHLLMSIKRPLGRGLELARKHITSCISEIDLIRKSSEFLRANAHGMSEQNIDNTTASGCQPIGFDASLNCRLSAPTPPRAIKILCWEKALEYFIKLLRDLDIICAYTLDPSLEAALLFVVKFQKSQPDLISRSHLQLLLVQDGKLYGRDSMFSMITKAAGLPEVTENHDIQKNEFMVQLEQLVINLLKILCTNAAWQRRKLGKMLQDWRVTYVQLEMALKKEFEESSKISNNKKICFKIYQHILAWVEEQTYWIAFRFLNLGFELELYSIHDYCMVYWYIYAVLIKLAEKKHLRMAMSSDAAKKKAKKKKDAFKDAEMDYQIPAAVLFLQSQIYLAEGLSMMFAALRNEHRIVQLQSPFNTEHEIFIQQFELLQKACVPDHISYVTYKESTIHANFSTLAICDYFKEAQRIAKEVKSSFANDPDAMAELRRVEQVAERNSIALNVCRVGALDPKLKISFTFCHHPFFATAIVKRS
;
A
#
# COMPACT_ATOMS: atom_id res chain seq x y z
N MET A 1 9.99 -27.70 62.51
CA MET A 1 10.23 -26.65 63.53
C MET A 1 10.26 -25.32 62.82
N ALA A 2 9.62 -24.31 63.41
CA ALA A 2 9.24 -22.99 62.88
C ALA A 2 8.01 -23.06 61.96
N GLU A 3 6.80 -23.12 62.51
CA GLU A 3 5.96 -22.01 63.02
C GLU A 3 5.40 -21.14 61.89
N ASP A 4 4.21 -21.58 61.47
CA ASP A 4 3.23 -20.90 60.64
C ASP A 4 2.52 -19.83 61.50
N ARG A 5 2.60 -18.55 61.10
CA ARG A 5 1.80 -17.46 61.68
C ARG A 5 0.87 -16.95 60.59
N SER A 6 -0.23 -17.67 60.41
CA SER A 6 -1.43 -17.23 59.72
C SER A 6 -2.37 -16.54 60.71
N ASP A 7 -2.12 -15.26 60.98
CA ASP A 7 -3.16 -14.36 61.51
C ASP A 7 -3.95 -13.81 60.30
N GLU A 8 -4.79 -14.66 59.70
CA GLU A 8 -5.91 -14.17 58.89
C GLU A 8 -6.99 -13.66 59.83
N ALA A 9 -7.02 -12.34 60.00
CA ALA A 9 -8.18 -11.66 60.54
C ALA A 9 -9.42 -12.06 59.73
N ALA A 10 -10.34 -12.79 60.36
CA ALA A 10 -11.64 -13.12 59.82
C ALA A 10 -12.40 -11.82 59.53
N THR A 11 -12.25 -11.32 58.31
CA THR A 11 -13.08 -10.23 57.79
C THR A 11 -14.42 -10.84 57.46
N THR A 12 -15.37 -10.73 58.39
CA THR A 12 -16.78 -11.05 58.18
C THR A 12 -17.28 -10.27 56.97
N VAL A 13 -17.52 -10.99 55.86
CA VAL A 13 -18.21 -10.45 54.68
C VAL A 13 -19.60 -9.97 55.15
N PRO A 14 -20.00 -8.72 54.89
CA PRO A 14 -21.34 -8.27 55.23
C PRO A 14 -22.37 -9.11 54.47
N PRO A 15 -23.56 -9.40 55.04
CA PRO A 15 -24.63 -10.05 54.30
C PRO A 15 -24.93 -9.22 53.05
N GLY A 16 -24.89 -9.89 51.89
CA GLY A 16 -24.87 -9.26 50.58
C GLY A 16 -25.91 -8.16 50.42
N SER A 17 -25.45 -6.96 50.08
CA SER A 17 -26.30 -5.89 49.58
C SER A 17 -27.04 -6.43 48.35
N SER A 18 -28.37 -6.49 48.43
CA SER A 18 -29.23 -6.87 47.31
C SER A 18 -28.92 -5.98 46.11
N ILE A 19 -28.50 -6.59 45.00
CA ILE A 19 -28.28 -5.93 43.71
C ILE A 19 -29.59 -5.21 43.32
N PRO A 20 -29.57 -3.91 42.96
CA PRO A 20 -30.78 -3.15 42.68
C PRO A 20 -31.54 -3.77 41.50
N SER A 21 -32.72 -4.32 41.79
CA SER A 21 -33.68 -4.83 40.81
C SER A 21 -34.44 -3.67 40.17
N CYS A 22 -34.51 -3.61 38.84
CA CYS A 22 -35.56 -2.84 38.16
C CYS A 22 -36.92 -3.45 38.52
N ASP A 23 -38.00 -2.64 38.53
CA ASP A 23 -39.33 -2.94 39.12
C ASP A 23 -40.00 -4.28 38.75
N ASN A 24 -39.45 -5.11 37.85
CA ASN A 24 -40.00 -6.41 37.44
C ASN A 24 -38.99 -7.58 37.37
N SER A 25 -37.78 -7.50 37.94
CA SER A 25 -36.79 -8.60 37.85
C SER A 25 -36.12 -8.91 39.19
N VAL A 26 -36.25 -10.16 39.70
CA VAL A 26 -35.56 -10.65 40.90
C VAL A 26 -34.26 -11.36 40.51
N TRP A 27 -33.13 -10.93 41.07
CA TRP A 27 -31.83 -11.60 40.91
C TRP A 27 -31.69 -12.72 41.95
N ALA A 28 -31.23 -13.90 41.53
CA ALA A 28 -30.90 -15.02 42.42
C ALA A 28 -29.40 -15.35 42.29
N ASP A 29 -28.74 -15.61 43.42
CA ASP A 29 -27.33 -16.00 43.44
C ASP A 29 -27.18 -17.48 43.06
N VAL A 30 -26.43 -17.74 41.97
CA VAL A 30 -26.15 -19.08 41.45
C VAL A 30 -24.72 -19.56 41.76
N SER A 31 -23.94 -18.78 42.49
CA SER A 31 -22.54 -19.12 42.84
C SER A 31 -22.39 -20.48 43.52
N PRO A 32 -23.26 -20.88 44.48
CA PRO A 32 -23.16 -22.20 45.11
C PRO A 32 -23.37 -23.37 44.14
N LEU A 33 -24.28 -23.22 43.17
CA LEU A 33 -24.56 -24.22 42.15
C LEU A 33 -23.35 -24.41 41.22
N LEU A 34 -22.76 -23.29 40.77
CA LEU A 34 -21.57 -23.33 39.91
C LEU A 34 -20.38 -23.97 40.63
N HIS A 35 -20.17 -23.66 41.92
CA HIS A 35 -19.08 -24.26 42.68
C HIS A 35 -19.24 -25.77 42.85
N ALA A 36 -20.45 -26.25 43.14
CA ALA A 36 -20.74 -27.69 43.22
C ALA A 36 -20.50 -28.39 41.88
N ALA A 37 -21.00 -27.82 40.77
CA ALA A 37 -20.79 -28.37 39.43
C ALA A 37 -19.30 -28.42 39.05
N CYS A 38 -18.50 -27.43 39.45
CA CYS A 38 -17.05 -27.43 39.23
C CYS A 38 -16.32 -28.51 40.03
N GLN A 39 -16.79 -28.87 41.22
CA GLN A 39 -16.19 -29.94 42.04
C GLN A 39 -16.44 -31.34 41.43
N ASP A 40 -17.53 -31.50 40.69
CA ASP A 40 -17.87 -32.76 40.01
C ASP A 40 -17.08 -32.99 38.71
N LEU A 41 -16.42 -31.96 38.16
CA LEU A 41 -15.64 -32.06 36.92
C LEU A 41 -14.25 -32.67 37.14
N GLN A 42 -13.84 -33.54 36.22
CA GLN A 42 -12.49 -34.13 36.19
C GLN A 42 -11.51 -33.29 35.36
N GLU A 43 -10.21 -33.56 35.52
CA GLU A 43 -9.16 -32.91 34.72
C GLU A 43 -9.36 -33.21 33.22
N GLY A 44 -9.45 -32.16 32.41
CA GLY A 44 -9.70 -32.24 30.98
C GLY A 44 -11.18 -32.18 30.57
N GLU A 45 -12.11 -32.13 31.52
CA GLU A 45 -13.54 -31.93 31.23
C GLU A 45 -13.89 -30.44 31.12
N LEU A 46 -14.77 -30.11 30.17
CA LEU A 46 -15.26 -28.74 29.94
C LEU A 46 -16.76 -28.79 29.65
N ILE A 47 -17.55 -28.08 30.44
CA ILE A 47 -18.98 -27.88 30.16
C ILE A 47 -19.11 -26.70 29.19
N HIS A 48 -19.64 -26.97 28.00
CA HIS A 48 -19.91 -25.96 26.99
C HIS A 48 -21.16 -26.33 26.19
N GLY A 49 -21.75 -25.37 25.46
CA GLY A 49 -22.86 -25.66 24.56
C GLY A 49 -22.42 -26.44 23.32
N ASP A 50 -23.35 -27.16 22.68
CA ASP A 50 -23.07 -28.02 21.52
C ASP A 50 -22.39 -27.29 20.33
N ASN A 51 -22.62 -25.97 20.22
CA ASN A 51 -22.06 -25.13 19.15
C ASN A 51 -20.74 -24.43 19.52
N PHE A 52 -20.23 -24.63 20.73
CA PHE A 52 -18.99 -24.00 21.18
C PHE A 52 -17.76 -24.73 20.63
N ASN A 53 -16.78 -23.95 20.17
CA ASN A 53 -15.52 -24.45 19.65
C ASN A 53 -14.36 -23.84 20.43
N LEU A 54 -13.42 -24.66 20.90
CA LEU A 54 -12.20 -24.22 21.59
C LEU A 54 -11.37 -23.24 20.74
N PHE A 55 -11.44 -23.32 19.41
CA PHE A 55 -10.81 -22.32 18.53
C PHE A 55 -11.40 -20.92 18.73
N ALA A 56 -12.72 -20.81 18.96
CA ALA A 56 -13.35 -19.51 19.25
C ALA A 56 -12.93 -18.96 20.62
N ALA A 57 -12.64 -19.85 21.58
CA ALA A 57 -12.13 -19.49 22.90
C ALA A 57 -10.75 -18.83 22.84
N MET A 58 -9.93 -19.13 21.82
CA MET A 58 -8.61 -18.49 21.65
C MET A 58 -8.66 -16.98 21.43
N SER A 59 -9.82 -16.44 21.05
CA SER A 59 -10.05 -14.99 20.88
C SER A 59 -10.73 -14.35 22.09
N ALA A 60 -11.00 -15.12 23.15
CA ALA A 60 -11.64 -14.59 24.36
C ALA A 60 -10.70 -13.61 25.07
N LEU A 61 -11.27 -12.56 25.66
CA LEU A 61 -10.54 -11.66 26.53
C LEU A 61 -10.56 -12.20 27.95
N GLU A 62 -9.43 -12.03 28.63
CA GLU A 62 -9.29 -12.36 30.04
C GLU A 62 -9.49 -11.09 30.86
N ILE A 63 -10.55 -11.07 31.67
CA ILE A 63 -10.86 -9.95 32.57
C ILE A 63 -9.81 -9.94 33.67
N MET A 64 -9.40 -8.74 34.11
CA MET A 64 -8.32 -8.51 35.10
C MET A 64 -6.89 -8.80 34.61
N ASP A 65 -6.68 -9.24 33.37
CA ASP A 65 -5.34 -9.31 32.79
C ASP A 65 -4.97 -7.94 32.17
N PRO A 66 -3.87 -7.28 32.59
CA PRO A 66 -3.47 -5.95 32.08
C PRO A 66 -3.22 -5.85 30.57
N LYS A 67 -2.96 -6.97 29.89
CA LYS A 67 -2.69 -7.03 28.44
C LYS A 67 -3.93 -7.40 27.64
N MET A 68 -4.95 -8.00 28.24
CA MET A 68 -6.19 -8.46 27.57
C MET A 68 -7.41 -7.61 27.93
N ASP A 69 -7.46 -7.06 29.15
CA ASP A 69 -8.56 -6.25 29.64
C ASP A 69 -8.34 -4.76 29.34
N SER A 70 -9.09 -4.22 28.39
CA SER A 70 -9.04 -2.78 28.08
C SER A 70 -9.67 -1.91 29.18
N GLY A 71 -10.46 -2.49 30.08
CA GLY A 71 -11.12 -1.81 31.19
C GLY A 71 -10.18 -1.43 32.33
N ILE A 72 -9.07 -2.15 32.51
CA ILE A 72 -8.12 -1.95 33.62
C ILE A 72 -7.17 -0.76 33.38
N ALA A 73 -6.87 -0.44 32.12
CA ALA A 73 -5.87 0.56 31.72
C ALA A 73 -6.48 1.95 31.42
N CYS A 74 -7.72 2.19 31.86
CA CYS A 74 -8.48 3.40 31.56
C CYS A 74 -8.27 4.46 32.62
N THR A 75 -7.76 5.65 32.25
CA THR A 75 -7.52 6.75 33.20
C THR A 75 -8.83 7.38 33.69
N TYR A 76 -9.85 7.41 32.84
CA TYR A 76 -11.17 8.02 33.12
C TYR A 76 -12.29 7.07 32.70
N TYR A 77 -13.38 6.98 33.46
CA TYR A 77 -14.52 6.12 33.16
C TYR A 77 -15.46 6.70 32.10
N SER A 78 -15.53 8.02 31.99
CA SER A 78 -16.34 8.73 31.00
C SER A 78 -15.65 9.98 30.46
N LEU A 79 -16.15 10.47 29.33
CA LEU A 79 -15.70 11.74 28.76
C LEU A 79 -16.04 12.91 29.70
N GLU A 80 -17.19 12.85 30.36
CA GLU A 80 -17.62 13.85 31.33
C GLU A 80 -16.65 13.93 32.51
N GLU A 81 -16.21 12.79 33.05
CA GLU A 81 -15.22 12.74 34.14
C GLU A 81 -13.86 13.31 33.71
N ALA A 82 -13.37 12.98 32.51
CA ALA A 82 -12.13 13.54 31.99
C ALA A 82 -12.21 15.08 31.83
N ILE A 83 -13.39 15.58 31.46
CA ILE A 83 -13.65 17.01 31.34
C ILE A 83 -13.71 17.68 32.72
N GLU A 84 -14.38 17.07 33.69
CA GLU A 84 -14.47 17.56 35.08
C GLU A 84 -13.09 17.60 35.76
N ASN A 85 -12.22 16.64 35.45
CA ASN A 85 -10.82 16.62 35.89
C ASN A 85 -9.92 17.62 35.13
N GLY A 86 -10.47 18.42 34.22
CA GLY A 86 -9.74 19.51 33.56
C GLY A 86 -8.78 19.07 32.45
N VAL A 87 -8.93 17.87 31.89
CA VAL A 87 -8.04 17.35 30.82
C VAL A 87 -8.13 18.20 29.55
N ALA A 88 -9.34 18.66 29.22
CA ALA A 88 -9.64 19.50 28.06
C ALA A 88 -10.36 20.79 28.50
N PRO A 89 -9.62 21.77 29.04
CA PRO A 89 -10.18 23.02 29.52
C PRO A 89 -10.67 23.88 28.35
N VAL A 90 -11.78 24.60 28.58
CA VAL A 90 -12.30 25.65 27.70
C VAL A 90 -12.84 26.79 28.59
N PRO A 91 -12.30 28.03 28.51
CA PRO A 91 -11.13 28.46 27.74
C PRO A 91 -9.84 27.72 28.17
N ILE A 92 -8.84 27.61 27.29
CA ILE A 92 -7.64 26.83 27.56
C ILE A 92 -6.79 27.49 28.65
N SER A 93 -6.62 28.81 28.55
CA SER A 93 -5.96 29.62 29.57
C SER A 93 -6.64 30.98 29.68
N THR A 94 -6.50 31.62 30.85
CA THR A 94 -6.88 33.02 31.05
C THR A 94 -5.84 33.98 30.44
N ASP A 95 -4.59 33.53 30.29
CA ASP A 95 -3.55 34.26 29.57
C ASP A 95 -3.63 33.97 28.06
N LYS A 96 -3.94 35.00 27.27
CA LYS A 96 -4.07 34.91 25.81
C LYS A 96 -2.80 34.38 25.12
N THR A 97 -1.62 34.66 25.67
CA THR A 97 -0.35 34.18 25.09
C THR A 97 -0.20 32.67 25.24
N THR A 98 -0.44 32.16 26.44
CA THR A 98 -0.47 30.72 26.73
C THR A 98 -1.59 30.02 25.96
N ASP A 99 -2.78 30.63 25.90
CA ASP A 99 -3.94 30.10 25.17
C ASP A 99 -3.61 29.84 23.69
N VAL A 100 -3.08 30.85 22.98
CA VAL A 100 -2.67 30.69 21.57
C VAL A 100 -1.53 29.69 21.39
N GLY A 101 -0.55 29.68 22.30
CA GLY A 101 0.53 28.69 22.29
C GLY A 101 -0.01 27.25 22.39
N CYS A 102 -0.88 27.00 23.37
CA CYS A 102 -1.51 25.69 23.55
C CYS A 102 -2.39 25.29 22.38
N VAL A 103 -3.11 26.23 21.74
CA VAL A 103 -3.89 25.94 20.52
C VAL A 103 -2.97 25.49 19.38
N ILE A 104 -1.81 26.12 19.20
CA ILE A 104 -0.80 25.68 18.23
C ILE A 104 -0.31 24.26 18.55
N ASP A 105 -0.04 23.97 19.81
CA ASP A 105 0.40 22.64 20.26
C ASP A 105 -0.68 21.57 20.01
N ILE A 106 -1.95 21.88 20.25
CA ILE A 106 -3.08 21.00 19.91
C ILE A 106 -3.13 20.74 18.40
N MET A 107 -2.97 21.78 17.57
CA MET A 107 -2.97 21.64 16.10
C MET A 107 -1.83 20.74 15.61
N ASP A 108 -0.64 20.89 16.20
CA ASP A 108 0.56 20.13 15.85
C ASP A 108 0.44 18.67 16.27
N HIS A 109 -0.08 18.41 17.48
CA HIS A 109 -0.29 17.05 17.93
C HIS A 109 -1.40 16.35 17.16
N LEU A 110 -2.48 17.05 16.78
CA LEU A 110 -3.50 16.51 15.87
C LEU A 110 -2.91 16.08 14.52
N LEU A 111 -1.96 16.85 13.99
CA LEU A 111 -1.25 16.48 12.75
C LEU A 111 -0.45 15.18 12.95
N ALA A 112 0.27 15.05 14.07
CA ALA A 112 0.99 13.82 14.41
C ALA A 112 0.06 12.62 14.62
N CYS A 113 -1.08 12.81 15.28
CA CYS A 113 -2.10 11.78 15.44
C CYS A 113 -2.69 11.33 14.10
N GLU A 114 -2.97 12.27 13.18
CA GLU A 114 -3.47 11.98 11.84
C GLU A 114 -2.44 11.19 11.02
N ALA A 115 -1.16 11.60 11.03
CA ALA A 115 -0.08 10.85 10.40
C ALA A 115 0.07 9.43 10.99
N THR A 116 -0.05 9.29 12.30
CA THR A 116 0.02 7.99 13.00
C THR A 116 -1.16 7.10 12.61
N TRP A 117 -2.37 7.66 12.59
CA TRP A 117 -3.56 6.95 12.11
C TRP A 117 -3.35 6.43 10.69
N HIS A 118 -2.87 7.28 9.77
CA HIS A 118 -2.63 6.90 8.38
C HIS A 118 -1.60 5.76 8.18
N LYS A 119 -0.79 5.47 9.20
CA LYS A 119 0.17 4.34 9.24
C LYS A 119 -0.44 3.03 9.75
N GLY A 120 -1.75 2.97 9.95
CA GLY A 120 -2.46 1.75 10.30
C GLY A 120 -2.89 1.64 11.76
N HIS A 121 -2.72 2.68 12.56
CA HIS A 121 -3.17 2.70 13.96
C HIS A 121 -4.68 2.99 14.09
N SER A 122 -5.26 2.79 15.28
CA SER A 122 -6.69 3.03 15.52
C SER A 122 -7.03 4.52 15.49
N LEU A 123 -8.08 4.89 14.75
CA LEU A 123 -8.59 6.27 14.72
C LEU A 123 -9.04 6.74 16.12
N ALA A 124 -9.65 5.83 16.89
CA ALA A 124 -10.21 6.10 18.21
C ALA A 124 -9.13 6.48 19.24
N GLN A 125 -7.97 5.83 19.15
CA GLN A 125 -6.85 6.01 20.08
C GLN A 125 -5.80 7.03 19.58
N THR A 126 -5.89 7.48 18.32
CA THR A 126 -4.99 8.49 17.74
C THR A 126 -5.67 9.84 17.63
N VAL A 127 -6.34 10.15 16.52
CA VAL A 127 -6.97 11.45 16.28
C VAL A 127 -8.05 11.74 17.32
N TYR A 128 -8.90 10.76 17.63
CA TYR A 128 -9.98 10.89 18.60
C TYR A 128 -9.55 10.70 20.06
N SER A 129 -8.25 10.56 20.33
CA SER A 129 -7.73 10.85 21.68
C SER A 129 -7.93 12.31 22.06
N CYS A 130 -8.10 13.21 21.07
CA CYS A 130 -8.40 14.62 21.28
C CYS A 130 -9.85 14.80 21.78
N LEU A 131 -10.01 15.18 23.05
CA LEU A 131 -11.31 15.42 23.67
C LEU A 131 -12.08 16.57 23.00
N TYR A 132 -11.38 17.53 22.40
CA TYR A 132 -12.00 18.63 21.65
C TYR A 132 -12.74 18.16 20.38
N LEU A 133 -12.39 16.99 19.83
CA LEU A 133 -13.09 16.38 18.69
C LEU A 133 -14.30 15.55 19.11
N LEU A 134 -14.32 15.04 20.35
CA LEU A 134 -15.41 14.20 20.88
C LEU A 134 -16.66 15.02 21.23
N ARG A 135 -16.50 16.28 21.66
CA ARG A 135 -17.61 17.20 22.00
C ARG A 135 -17.42 18.56 21.30
N PRO A 136 -17.73 18.68 20.00
CA PRO A 136 -17.47 19.89 19.22
C PRO A 136 -18.26 21.11 19.71
N GLU A 137 -19.37 20.93 20.42
CA GLU A 137 -20.17 22.03 20.99
C GLU A 137 -19.37 22.82 22.03
N ARG A 138 -18.47 22.16 22.76
CA ARG A 138 -17.66 22.79 23.82
C ARG A 138 -16.68 23.81 23.27
N THR A 139 -16.20 23.62 22.04
CA THR A 139 -15.23 24.55 21.44
C THR A 139 -15.89 25.77 20.80
N SER A 140 -17.23 25.83 20.74
CA SER A 140 -17.97 26.89 20.03
C SER A 140 -17.63 28.32 20.47
N SER A 141 -17.27 28.54 21.74
CA SER A 141 -16.80 29.83 22.27
C SER A 141 -15.41 30.22 21.79
N HIS A 142 -14.62 29.27 21.29
CA HIS A 142 -13.25 29.44 20.83
C HIS A 142 -13.15 29.21 19.31
N ALA A 143 -13.42 30.26 18.52
CA ALA A 143 -13.58 30.16 17.06
C ALA A 143 -12.40 29.48 16.32
N LEU A 144 -11.16 29.76 16.72
CA LEU A 144 -9.94 29.20 16.12
C LEU A 144 -9.88 27.67 16.27
N LEU A 145 -9.92 27.16 17.51
CA LEU A 145 -9.94 25.73 17.81
C LEU A 145 -11.16 25.04 17.19
N HIS A 146 -12.36 25.62 17.32
CA HIS A 146 -13.59 25.05 16.80
C HIS A 146 -13.56 24.85 15.27
N SER A 147 -13.13 25.88 14.53
CA SER A 147 -13.02 25.80 13.07
C SER A 147 -11.99 24.75 12.63
N TYR A 148 -10.84 24.66 13.31
CA TYR A 148 -9.82 23.66 13.02
C TYR A 148 -10.32 22.23 13.29
N CYS A 149 -10.91 21.98 14.46
CA CYS A 149 -11.50 20.69 14.84
C CYS A 149 -12.56 20.22 13.83
N LYS A 150 -13.43 21.11 13.34
CA LYS A 150 -14.42 20.78 12.30
C LYS A 150 -13.78 20.33 11.00
N VAL A 151 -12.72 21.01 10.55
CA VAL A 151 -12.03 20.62 9.30
C VAL A 151 -11.26 19.31 9.48
N ILE A 152 -10.68 19.04 10.66
CA ILE A 152 -10.06 17.74 10.98
C ILE A 152 -11.07 16.60 10.85
N ARG A 153 -12.28 16.73 11.43
CA ARG A 153 -13.34 15.72 11.29
C ARG A 153 -13.70 15.50 9.82
N ALA A 154 -13.80 16.59 9.06
CA ALA A 154 -14.09 16.53 7.63
C ALA A 154 -12.95 15.86 6.81
N THR A 155 -11.67 16.08 7.15
CA THR A 155 -10.55 15.39 6.50
C THR A 155 -10.50 13.91 6.88
N CYS A 156 -10.70 13.56 8.15
CA CYS A 156 -10.81 12.16 8.58
C CYS A 156 -11.94 11.42 7.86
N LYS A 157 -13.13 12.04 7.75
CA LYS A 157 -14.25 11.48 6.99
C LYS A 157 -13.91 11.31 5.50
N ALA A 158 -13.21 12.27 4.90
CA ALA A 158 -12.81 12.20 3.51
C ALA A 158 -11.82 11.05 3.25
N VAL A 159 -10.83 10.86 4.13
CA VAL A 159 -9.86 9.76 4.09
C VAL A 159 -10.54 8.42 4.29
N LEU A 160 -11.40 8.29 5.31
CA LEU A 160 -12.17 7.07 5.55
C LEU A 160 -13.00 6.68 4.33
N SER A 161 -13.74 7.62 3.73
CA SER A 161 -14.49 7.36 2.49
C SER A 161 -13.59 6.82 1.39
N VAL A 162 -12.44 7.44 1.14
CA VAL A 162 -11.52 6.98 0.08
C VAL A 162 -11.01 5.57 0.32
N VAL A 163 -10.63 5.25 1.56
CA VAL A 163 -10.11 3.93 1.92
C VAL A 163 -11.21 2.87 1.85
N SER A 164 -12.40 3.16 2.36
CA SER A 164 -13.58 2.29 2.27
C SER A 164 -14.03 2.06 0.83
N ASP A 165 -14.05 3.10 0.00
CA ASP A 165 -14.43 3.01 -1.42
C ASP A 165 -13.41 2.18 -2.21
N ALA A 166 -12.12 2.29 -1.86
CA ALA A 166 -11.07 1.44 -2.43
C ALA A 166 -11.15 -0.02 -1.96
N ARG A 167 -11.95 -0.35 -0.94
CA ARG A 167 -12.10 -1.71 -0.38
C ARG A 167 -10.75 -2.36 -0.07
N THR A 168 -9.88 -1.61 0.57
CA THR A 168 -8.57 -2.11 1.00
C THR A 168 -8.72 -3.15 2.10
N HIS A 169 -7.67 -3.92 2.40
CA HIS A 169 -7.72 -4.95 3.42
C HIS A 169 -7.79 -4.33 4.82
N GLU A 170 -8.98 -4.34 5.41
CA GLU A 170 -9.26 -3.84 6.75
C GLU A 170 -8.38 -4.55 7.80
N GLU A 171 -8.02 -3.84 8.87
CA GLU A 171 -7.20 -4.32 10.00
C GLU A 171 -5.72 -4.65 9.70
N GLU A 172 -5.31 -4.69 8.43
CA GLU A 172 -3.90 -4.84 8.02
C GLU A 172 -3.31 -3.52 7.51
N ASP A 173 -4.01 -2.82 6.61
CA ASP A 173 -3.55 -1.55 6.03
C ASP A 173 -4.06 -0.33 6.84
N LEU A 174 -5.32 -0.34 7.31
CA LEU A 174 -5.93 0.69 8.17
C LEU A 174 -7.18 0.15 8.88
N PHE A 175 -7.43 0.63 10.11
CA PHE A 175 -8.70 0.47 10.79
C PHE A 175 -9.73 1.48 10.24
N THR A 176 -10.68 1.00 9.43
CA THR A 176 -11.81 1.77 8.88
C THR A 176 -12.96 1.92 9.87
N MET A 177 -13.03 1.02 10.86
CA MET A 177 -14.08 1.02 11.88
C MET A 177 -13.94 2.24 12.79
N ALA A 178 -14.98 3.08 12.76
CA ALA A 178 -15.05 4.29 13.57
C ALA A 178 -15.72 4.08 14.94
N TYR A 179 -16.23 2.88 15.26
CA TYR A 179 -16.84 2.53 16.56
C TYR A 179 -17.81 3.59 17.14
N GLY A 180 -18.64 4.21 16.29
CA GLY A 180 -19.59 5.24 16.72
C GLY A 180 -19.00 6.62 17.03
N LEU A 181 -17.72 6.85 16.71
CA LEU A 181 -17.08 8.16 16.86
C LEU A 181 -17.83 9.25 16.07
N PRO A 182 -17.89 10.49 16.59
CA PRO A 182 -18.63 11.57 15.96
C PRO A 182 -17.86 12.13 14.75
N LEU A 183 -17.88 11.42 13.62
CA LEU A 183 -17.26 11.82 12.35
C LEU A 183 -18.07 12.83 11.54
N SER A 184 -19.35 13.00 11.88
CA SER A 184 -20.25 14.00 11.31
C SER A 184 -21.13 14.60 12.40
N GLY A 185 -21.24 15.92 12.42
CA GLY A 185 -22.13 16.69 13.28
C GLY A 185 -22.84 17.79 12.50
N ASP A 186 -23.77 18.47 13.17
CA ASP A 186 -24.53 19.55 12.54
C ASP A 186 -23.64 20.73 12.12
N GLY A 187 -23.88 21.25 10.92
CA GLY A 187 -23.12 22.36 10.34
C GLY A 187 -21.70 22.03 9.82
N ASP A 188 -21.30 20.77 9.72
CA ASP A 188 -19.98 20.37 9.17
C ASP A 188 -19.82 20.77 7.68
N GLU A 189 -20.92 20.94 6.93
CA GLU A 189 -20.90 21.47 5.56
C GLU A 189 -20.32 22.89 5.46
N LYS A 190 -20.38 23.66 6.57
CA LYS A 190 -19.85 25.02 6.67
C LYS A 190 -18.46 25.09 7.31
N CYS A 191 -17.78 23.95 7.54
CA CYS A 191 -16.47 23.93 8.20
C CYS A 191 -15.44 24.85 7.52
N LEU A 192 -15.39 24.87 6.19
CA LEU A 192 -14.48 25.72 5.44
C LEU A 192 -14.81 27.21 5.53
N SER A 193 -16.10 27.60 5.55
CA SER A 193 -16.45 29.02 5.65
C SER A 193 -16.06 29.58 7.02
N MET A 194 -16.19 28.78 8.08
CA MET A 194 -15.72 29.13 9.42
C MET A 194 -14.19 29.27 9.47
N LEU A 195 -13.46 28.29 8.90
CA LEU A 195 -11.99 28.35 8.84
C LEU A 195 -11.50 29.58 8.07
N ASN A 196 -12.14 29.89 6.93
CA ASN A 196 -11.80 31.07 6.13
C ASN A 196 -12.04 32.38 6.89
N ALA A 197 -13.12 32.50 7.66
CA ALA A 197 -13.40 33.70 8.46
C ALA A 197 -12.33 33.92 9.55
N VAL A 198 -11.88 32.84 10.20
CA VAL A 198 -10.78 32.87 11.18
C VAL A 198 -9.46 33.25 10.50
N GLU A 199 -9.13 32.62 9.36
CA GLU A 199 -7.93 32.93 8.60
C GLU A 199 -7.89 34.39 8.13
N GLU A 200 -9.02 34.93 7.65
CA GLU A 200 -9.12 36.31 7.21
C GLU A 200 -8.93 37.28 8.38
N THR A 201 -9.48 36.96 9.54
CA THR A 201 -9.32 37.76 10.77
C THR A 201 -7.85 37.82 11.19
N ILE A 202 -7.17 36.68 11.28
CA ILE A 202 -5.73 36.62 11.60
C ILE A 202 -4.89 37.28 10.50
N SER A 203 -5.30 37.18 9.23
CA SER A 203 -4.61 37.85 8.12
C SER A 203 -4.77 39.37 8.15
N ARG A 204 -5.91 39.91 8.61
CA ARG A 204 -6.10 41.35 8.87
C ARG A 204 -5.19 41.80 10.01
N GLN A 205 -5.10 41.01 11.06
CA GLN A 205 -4.26 41.26 12.22
C GLN A 205 -2.77 41.30 11.87
N LEU A 206 -2.27 40.31 11.13
CA LEU A 206 -0.89 40.30 10.64
C LEU A 206 -0.56 41.53 9.77
N ARG A 207 -1.53 41.99 8.95
CA ARG A 207 -1.37 43.23 8.17
C ARG A 207 -1.33 44.48 9.05
N ALA A 208 -2.12 44.51 10.12
CA ALA A 208 -2.11 45.59 11.10
C ALA A 208 -0.78 45.67 11.87
N CYS A 209 -0.18 44.52 12.23
CA CYS A 209 1.14 44.46 12.87
C CYS A 209 2.25 45.04 11.98
N LYS A 210 2.17 44.86 10.66
CA LYS A 210 3.18 45.30 9.69
C LYS A 210 3.01 46.75 9.24
N ALA A 211 1.89 47.40 9.54
CA ALA A 211 1.64 48.78 9.12
C ALA A 211 2.45 49.78 9.98
N SER A 212 3.10 50.76 9.34
CA SER A 212 3.86 51.81 10.03
C SER A 212 3.00 52.60 11.02
N SER A 213 3.62 53.13 12.08
CA SER A 213 2.99 53.85 13.20
C SER A 213 1.96 54.93 12.80
N SER A 214 2.08 55.53 11.61
CA SER A 214 1.15 56.53 11.07
C SER A 214 -0.20 56.00 10.56
N LYS A 215 -0.36 54.70 10.29
CA LYS A 215 -1.63 54.07 9.86
C LYS A 215 -2.34 53.27 10.96
N ARG A 216 -1.76 53.18 12.16
CA ARG A 216 -2.27 52.37 13.28
C ARG A 216 -3.60 52.89 13.86
N ARG A 217 -3.93 54.19 13.66
CA ARG A 217 -5.13 54.85 14.21
C ARG A 217 -6.47 54.46 13.56
N VAL A 218 -6.48 53.67 12.47
CA VAL A 218 -7.73 53.29 11.75
C VAL A 218 -8.18 51.86 12.07
N LEU A 219 -7.47 51.15 12.96
CA LEU A 219 -7.62 49.69 13.18
C LEU A 219 -7.87 49.32 14.67
N GLU A 220 -8.55 50.19 15.42
CA GLU A 220 -8.81 50.01 16.85
C GLU A 220 -9.79 48.85 17.18
N ASP A 221 -10.45 48.23 16.19
CA ASP A 221 -11.44 47.15 16.37
C ASP A 221 -10.89 45.71 16.24
N ILE A 222 -9.56 45.50 16.15
CA ILE A 222 -8.98 44.14 16.07
C ILE A 222 -8.40 43.72 17.42
N GLU A 223 -9.01 42.69 18.02
CA GLU A 223 -8.59 42.15 19.30
C GLU A 223 -7.24 41.39 19.17
N PRO A 224 -6.21 41.71 19.97
CA PRO A 224 -4.90 41.05 19.91
C PRO A 224 -5.01 39.55 20.24
N LEU A 225 -4.25 38.70 19.53
CA LEU A 225 -4.25 37.26 19.76
C LEU A 225 -3.59 36.91 21.09
N GLN A 226 -2.62 37.72 21.51
CA GLN A 226 -1.82 37.48 22.71
C GLN A 226 -1.49 38.80 23.42
N ASN A 227 -0.88 38.72 24.61
CA ASN A 227 -0.73 39.88 25.49
C ASN A 227 0.51 40.76 25.19
N ASN A 228 1.56 40.20 24.59
CA ASN A 228 2.82 40.87 24.27
C ASN A 228 2.94 41.30 22.79
N PRO A 229 2.77 42.58 22.44
CA PRO A 229 2.71 43.04 21.04
C PRO A 229 3.92 42.66 20.17
N ASP A 230 5.10 42.41 20.74
CA ASP A 230 6.31 42.03 20.01
C ASP A 230 6.23 40.59 19.45
N LEU A 231 5.44 39.72 20.08
CA LEU A 231 5.25 38.32 19.68
C LEU A 231 4.08 38.14 18.70
N GLU A 232 3.22 39.15 18.57
CA GLU A 232 1.97 39.10 17.79
C GLU A 232 2.22 38.69 16.32
N GLU A 233 3.26 39.22 15.69
CA GLU A 233 3.60 38.88 14.31
C GLU A 233 3.99 37.40 14.16
N GLY A 234 4.76 36.87 15.13
CA GLY A 234 5.21 35.48 15.13
C GLY A 234 4.05 34.50 15.30
N TYR A 235 3.16 34.74 16.26
CA TYR A 235 1.97 33.91 16.49
C TYR A 235 0.99 33.98 15.33
N CYS A 236 0.75 35.17 14.75
CA CYS A 236 -0.05 35.32 13.53
C CYS A 236 0.49 34.44 12.39
N LYS A 237 1.81 34.47 12.13
CA LYS A 237 2.44 33.65 11.09
C LYS A 237 2.30 32.15 11.38
N ALA A 238 2.56 31.75 12.62
CA ALA A 238 2.51 30.35 13.04
C ALA A 238 1.10 29.75 12.93
N LEU A 239 0.06 30.52 13.24
CA LEU A 239 -1.33 30.09 13.06
C LEU A 239 -1.73 30.04 11.58
N LEU A 240 -1.40 31.09 10.81
CA LEU A 240 -1.81 31.17 9.42
C LEU A 240 -1.29 30.01 8.59
N CYS A 241 -0.04 29.58 8.78
CA CYS A 241 0.49 28.45 8.02
C CYS A 241 -0.23 27.13 8.33
N ARG A 242 -0.62 26.89 9.59
CA ARG A 242 -1.39 25.71 10.01
C ARG A 242 -2.82 25.72 9.46
N LEU A 243 -3.49 26.86 9.54
CA LEU A 243 -4.85 27.04 9.00
C LEU A 243 -4.86 26.88 7.47
N ARG A 244 -3.91 27.51 6.77
CA ARG A 244 -3.79 27.41 5.31
C ARG A 244 -3.42 26.02 4.86
N PHE A 245 -2.48 25.35 5.54
CA PHE A 245 -2.19 23.94 5.29
C PHE A 245 -3.47 23.10 5.39
N ARG A 246 -4.21 23.21 6.51
CA ARG A 246 -5.43 22.42 6.74
C ARG A 246 -6.50 22.69 5.68
N LYS A 247 -6.70 23.97 5.31
CA LYS A 247 -7.60 24.40 4.24
C LYS A 247 -7.21 23.79 2.89
N HIS A 248 -5.95 23.94 2.50
CA HIS A 248 -5.45 23.44 1.21
C HIS A 248 -5.47 21.90 1.17
N PHE A 249 -5.18 21.23 2.28
CA PHE A 249 -5.25 19.78 2.38
C PHE A 249 -6.68 19.26 2.19
N TYR A 250 -7.67 19.90 2.82
CA TYR A 250 -9.07 19.57 2.57
C TYR A 250 -9.47 19.78 1.09
N HIS A 251 -9.11 20.92 0.50
CA HIS A 251 -9.41 21.18 -0.92
C HIS A 251 -8.70 20.21 -1.86
N LEU A 252 -7.48 19.77 -1.55
CA LEU A 252 -6.78 18.72 -2.26
C LEU A 252 -7.61 17.43 -2.26
N LEU A 253 -8.03 16.94 -1.08
CA LEU A 253 -8.82 15.72 -0.96
C LEU A 253 -10.16 15.80 -1.71
N MET A 254 -10.78 16.97 -1.79
CA MET A 254 -12.02 17.16 -2.56
C MET A 254 -11.79 17.26 -4.07
N SER A 255 -10.68 17.87 -4.49
CA SER A 255 -10.34 18.08 -5.91
C SER A 255 -9.93 16.76 -6.57
N ILE A 256 -9.14 15.92 -5.88
CA ILE A 256 -8.68 14.63 -6.41
C ILE A 256 -9.82 13.62 -6.61
N LYS A 257 -10.93 13.75 -5.86
CA LYS A 257 -12.16 12.94 -6.08
C LYS A 257 -12.84 13.21 -7.42
N ARG A 258 -12.51 14.33 -8.09
CA ARG A 258 -13.09 14.72 -9.38
C ARG A 258 -11.98 14.77 -10.43
N PRO A 259 -11.48 13.61 -10.90
CA PRO A 259 -10.32 13.57 -11.80
C PRO A 259 -10.63 14.15 -13.19
N LEU A 260 -11.89 14.11 -13.62
CA LEU A 260 -12.32 14.68 -14.90
C LEU A 260 -12.41 16.22 -14.82
N GLY A 261 -11.90 16.90 -15.85
CA GLY A 261 -11.86 18.36 -15.92
C GLY A 261 -10.60 18.95 -15.29
N ARG A 262 -10.73 20.07 -14.56
CA ARG A 262 -9.59 20.76 -13.91
C ARG A 262 -9.28 20.27 -12.49
N GLY A 263 -9.90 19.19 -12.03
CA GLY A 263 -9.76 18.73 -10.65
C GLY A 263 -8.33 18.34 -10.29
N LEU A 264 -7.64 17.58 -11.15
CA LEU A 264 -6.24 17.22 -10.94
C LEU A 264 -5.31 18.44 -10.98
N GLU A 265 -5.52 19.38 -11.90
CA GLU A 265 -4.76 20.64 -11.96
C GLU A 265 -4.92 21.49 -10.70
N LEU A 266 -6.14 21.58 -10.17
CA LEU A 266 -6.43 22.27 -8.91
C LEU A 266 -5.81 21.56 -7.72
N ALA A 267 -5.86 20.22 -7.70
CA ALA A 267 -5.19 19.42 -6.68
C ALA A 267 -3.69 19.71 -6.64
N ARG A 268 -3.00 19.78 -7.78
CA ARG A 268 -1.57 20.13 -7.84
C ARG A 268 -1.25 21.53 -7.31
N LYS A 269 -2.11 22.51 -7.59
CA LYS A 269 -1.97 23.87 -7.00
C LYS A 269 -2.07 23.81 -5.48
N HIS A 270 -3.06 23.08 -4.95
CA HIS A 270 -3.21 22.89 -3.52
C HIS A 270 -2.06 22.10 -2.90
N ILE A 271 -1.51 21.09 -3.57
CA ILE A 271 -0.31 20.36 -3.12
C ILE A 271 0.88 21.31 -2.98
N THR A 272 1.11 22.15 -3.99
CA THR A 272 2.20 23.14 -3.96
C THR A 272 2.04 24.09 -2.78
N SER A 273 0.83 24.58 -2.55
CA SER A 273 0.51 25.41 -1.38
C SER A 273 0.74 24.64 -0.07
N CYS A 274 0.26 23.40 0.07
CA CYS A 274 0.48 22.59 1.27
C CYS A 274 1.97 22.40 1.59
N ILE A 275 2.80 22.09 0.59
CA ILE A 275 4.26 21.93 0.79
C ILE A 275 4.87 23.25 1.28
N SER A 276 4.50 24.37 0.66
CA SER A 276 5.00 25.69 1.09
C SER A 276 4.56 26.05 2.52
N GLU A 277 3.34 25.69 2.91
CA GLU A 277 2.83 25.94 4.27
C GLU A 277 3.50 25.02 5.29
N ILE A 278 3.83 23.76 4.94
CA ILE A 278 4.63 22.87 5.81
C ILE A 278 6.03 23.45 6.05
N ASP A 279 6.67 24.02 5.02
CA ASP A 279 7.98 24.66 5.18
C ASP A 279 7.90 25.88 6.12
N LEU A 280 6.80 26.64 6.07
CA LEU A 280 6.54 27.73 7.00
C LEU A 280 6.23 27.22 8.43
N ILE A 281 5.49 26.13 8.56
CA ILE A 281 5.24 25.45 9.84
C ILE A 281 6.57 25.06 10.48
N ARG A 282 7.48 24.42 9.73
CA ARG A 282 8.81 24.05 10.21
C ARG A 282 9.64 25.27 10.64
N LYS A 283 9.62 26.35 9.86
CA LYS A 283 10.30 27.61 10.23
C LYS A 283 9.71 28.26 11.47
N SER A 284 8.41 28.11 11.72
CA SER A 284 7.75 28.66 12.91
C SER A 284 8.20 27.97 14.21
N SER A 285 8.75 26.74 14.14
CA SER A 285 9.18 25.98 15.32
C SER A 285 10.27 26.70 16.13
N GLU A 286 11.22 27.39 15.49
CA GLU A 286 12.28 28.14 16.20
C GLU A 286 11.69 29.26 17.07
N PHE A 287 10.75 30.02 16.50
CA PHE A 287 10.02 31.07 17.23
C PHE A 287 9.21 30.48 18.39
N LEU A 288 8.51 29.37 18.16
CA LEU A 288 7.68 28.74 19.19
C LEU A 288 8.52 28.20 20.35
N ARG A 289 9.64 27.53 20.07
CA ARG A 289 10.56 27.02 21.10
C ARG A 289 11.17 28.15 21.93
N ALA A 290 11.53 29.27 21.30
CA ALA A 290 12.11 30.41 22.00
C ALA A 290 11.14 31.06 23.01
N ASN A 291 9.83 30.90 22.81
CA ASN A 291 8.78 31.51 23.64
C ASN A 291 7.97 30.49 24.44
N ALA A 292 8.32 29.20 24.38
CA ALA A 292 7.64 28.13 25.10
C ALA A 292 7.92 28.21 26.61
N HIS A 293 6.88 28.12 27.42
CA HIS A 293 6.98 28.07 28.88
C HIS A 293 6.81 26.61 29.32
N GLY A 294 7.84 25.98 29.89
CA GLY A 294 7.78 24.60 30.38
C GLY A 294 8.34 23.53 29.44
N MET A 295 9.59 23.69 28.99
CA MET A 295 10.33 22.61 28.33
C MET A 295 10.39 21.37 29.23
N SER A 296 9.79 20.27 28.80
CA SER A 296 9.98 18.97 29.43
C SER A 296 11.28 18.37 28.92
N GLU A 297 12.29 18.24 29.79
CA GLU A 297 13.56 17.57 29.47
C GLU A 297 13.39 16.05 29.23
N GLN A 298 12.20 15.49 29.45
CA GLN A 298 12.06 14.04 29.64
C GLN A 298 11.62 13.21 28.43
N ASN A 299 11.21 13.77 27.28
CA ASN A 299 10.94 12.97 26.06
C ASN A 299 10.84 13.82 24.78
N ILE A 300 11.94 13.96 24.04
CA ILE A 300 12.00 14.67 22.73
C ILE A 300 11.04 14.06 21.69
N ASP A 301 10.75 12.76 21.80
CA ASP A 301 9.94 12.04 20.83
C ASP A 301 8.44 12.42 20.82
N ASN A 302 7.91 13.03 21.90
CA ASN A 302 6.47 13.27 22.05
C ASN A 302 6.09 14.75 22.03
N THR A 303 6.99 15.65 21.65
CA THR A 303 6.75 17.10 21.73
C THR A 303 6.21 17.68 20.42
N THR A 304 5.46 18.78 20.52
CA THR A 304 4.96 19.60 19.39
C THR A 304 6.07 20.50 18.83
N ALA A 305 5.75 21.41 17.88
CA ALA A 305 6.73 22.35 17.34
C ALA A 305 7.41 23.22 18.40
N SER A 306 6.68 23.58 19.46
CA SER A 306 7.16 24.40 20.58
C SER A 306 8.07 23.63 21.55
N GLY A 307 8.09 22.29 21.49
CA GLY A 307 8.75 21.45 22.50
C GLY A 307 7.87 21.11 23.71
N CYS A 308 6.63 21.58 23.75
CA CYS A 308 5.68 21.29 24.83
C CYS A 308 4.90 19.99 24.59
N GLN A 309 4.33 19.46 25.68
CA GLN A 309 3.31 18.42 25.61
C GLN A 309 1.95 19.06 25.30
N PRO A 310 1.13 18.44 24.44
CA PRO A 310 -0.20 18.95 24.11
C PRO A 310 -1.18 18.70 25.28
N ILE A 311 -2.22 19.53 25.35
CA ILE A 311 -3.32 19.38 26.32
C ILE A 311 -4.58 18.82 25.64
N GLY A 312 -5.48 18.20 26.40
CA GLY A 312 -6.76 17.71 25.88
C GLY A 312 -6.71 16.39 25.11
N PHE A 313 -5.67 15.57 25.32
CA PHE A 313 -5.53 14.26 24.68
C PHE A 313 -5.45 13.14 25.70
N ASP A 314 -6.28 12.10 25.51
CA ASP A 314 -6.22 10.85 26.27
C ASP A 314 -6.56 9.67 25.35
N ALA A 315 -5.59 8.80 25.10
CA ALA A 315 -5.77 7.63 24.24
C ALA A 315 -6.53 6.47 24.93
N SER A 316 -6.59 6.48 26.26
CA SER A 316 -7.25 5.45 27.07
C SER A 316 -8.78 5.59 27.06
N LEU A 317 -9.30 6.80 26.89
CA LEU A 317 -10.72 7.11 26.96
C LEU A 317 -11.58 6.28 25.99
N ASN A 318 -11.07 6.08 24.77
CA ASN A 318 -11.76 5.33 23.73
C ASN A 318 -11.35 3.85 23.68
N CYS A 319 -10.50 3.34 24.58
CA CYS A 319 -10.10 1.93 24.58
C CYS A 319 -11.31 1.00 24.72
N ARG A 320 -12.35 1.43 25.45
CA ARG A 320 -13.61 0.67 25.62
C ARG A 320 -14.46 0.60 24.34
N LEU A 321 -14.25 1.48 23.36
CA LEU A 321 -14.90 1.38 22.05
C LEU A 321 -14.36 0.19 21.25
N SER A 322 -13.13 -0.27 21.56
CA SER A 322 -12.47 -1.43 20.98
C SER A 322 -12.62 -2.69 21.86
N ALA A 323 -13.77 -2.82 22.56
CA ALA A 323 -14.07 -3.87 23.55
C ALA A 323 -13.80 -5.32 23.14
N PRO A 324 -13.86 -5.76 21.86
CA PRO A 324 -13.54 -7.15 21.52
C PRO A 324 -12.03 -7.39 21.28
N THR A 325 -11.15 -6.43 21.57
CA THR A 325 -9.71 -6.57 21.30
C THR A 325 -8.84 -6.21 22.51
N PRO A 326 -7.69 -6.87 22.69
CA PRO A 326 -6.72 -6.51 23.72
C PRO A 326 -6.26 -5.04 23.60
N PRO A 327 -5.97 -4.34 24.71
CA PRO A 327 -5.43 -2.99 24.68
C PRO A 327 -4.12 -2.90 23.87
N ARG A 328 -4.05 -1.93 22.96
CA ARG A 328 -2.86 -1.65 22.15
C ARG A 328 -2.18 -0.38 22.62
N ALA A 329 -0.88 -0.47 22.94
CA ALA A 329 -0.04 0.70 23.17
C ALA A 329 0.33 1.34 21.83
N ILE A 330 -0.22 2.52 21.54
CA ILE A 330 0.08 3.28 20.33
C ILE A 330 1.08 4.38 20.65
N LYS A 331 2.22 4.36 19.97
CA LYS A 331 3.19 5.46 20.01
C LYS A 331 2.87 6.46 18.89
N ILE A 332 2.49 7.68 19.26
CA ILE A 332 2.30 8.77 18.30
C ILE A 332 3.63 9.11 17.63
N LEU A 333 3.60 9.38 16.33
CA LEU A 333 4.78 9.83 15.58
C LEU A 333 5.31 11.14 16.18
N CYS A 334 6.64 11.24 16.29
CA CYS A 334 7.24 12.52 16.67
C CYS A 334 6.99 13.59 15.62
N TRP A 335 7.08 14.86 16.04
CA TRP A 335 6.77 16.02 15.20
C TRP A 335 7.45 16.01 13.82
N GLU A 336 8.76 15.76 13.77
CA GLU A 336 9.48 15.75 12.49
C GLU A 336 9.02 14.60 11.57
N LYS A 337 8.81 13.40 12.12
CA LYS A 337 8.29 12.25 11.35
C LYS A 337 6.88 12.51 10.82
N ALA A 338 6.05 13.24 11.56
CA ALA A 338 4.72 13.63 11.09
C ALA A 338 4.82 14.58 9.89
N LEU A 339 5.70 15.59 9.94
CA LEU A 339 5.92 16.50 8.80
C LEU A 339 6.51 15.76 7.58
N GLU A 340 7.49 14.89 7.79
CA GLU A 340 8.06 14.04 6.73
C GLU A 340 7.00 13.17 6.06
N TYR A 341 6.10 12.59 6.87
CA TYR A 341 4.99 11.80 6.39
C TYR A 341 4.07 12.61 5.47
N PHE A 342 3.62 13.81 5.89
CA PHE A 342 2.75 14.63 5.04
C PHE A 342 3.44 15.12 3.77
N ILE A 343 4.74 15.45 3.83
CA ILE A 343 5.51 15.79 2.63
C ILE A 343 5.57 14.60 1.66
N LYS A 344 5.82 13.39 2.16
CA LYS A 344 5.83 12.17 1.33
C LYS A 344 4.45 11.94 0.71
N LEU A 345 3.38 12.00 1.51
CA LEU A 345 2.00 11.86 1.05
C LEU A 345 1.68 12.87 -0.07
N LEU A 346 2.01 14.14 0.12
CA LEU A 346 1.77 15.19 -0.87
C LEU A 346 2.54 14.97 -2.17
N ARG A 347 3.78 14.46 -2.10
CA ARG A 347 4.58 14.12 -3.29
C ARG A 347 4.00 12.92 -4.04
N ASP A 348 3.60 11.87 -3.30
CA ASP A 348 2.96 10.69 -3.89
C ASP A 348 1.63 11.09 -4.59
N LEU A 349 0.84 11.97 -3.97
CA LEU A 349 -0.37 12.52 -4.59
C LEU A 349 -0.07 13.42 -5.80
N ASP A 350 1.03 14.19 -5.82
CA ASP A 350 1.40 14.99 -7.00
C ASP A 350 1.73 14.10 -8.19
N ILE A 351 2.42 12.98 -7.97
CA ILE A 351 2.71 12.00 -9.03
C ILE A 351 1.40 11.47 -9.63
N ILE A 352 0.41 11.16 -8.79
CA ILE A 352 -0.92 10.73 -9.25
C ILE A 352 -1.61 11.85 -10.03
N CYS A 353 -1.61 13.08 -9.54
CA CYS A 353 -2.27 14.20 -10.22
C CYS A 353 -1.54 14.70 -11.48
N ALA A 354 -0.24 14.41 -11.62
CA ALA A 354 0.55 14.73 -12.80
C ALA A 354 0.39 13.69 -13.92
N TYR A 355 -0.19 12.53 -13.62
CA TYR A 355 -0.39 11.47 -14.58
C TYR A 355 -1.40 11.87 -15.66
N THR A 356 -1.05 11.63 -16.92
CA THR A 356 -1.92 11.91 -18.06
C THR A 356 -2.88 10.75 -18.24
N LEU A 357 -4.18 11.03 -18.30
CA LEU A 357 -5.24 10.02 -18.41
C LEU A 357 -5.38 9.50 -19.86
N ASP A 358 -4.28 8.96 -20.37
CA ASP A 358 -4.18 8.36 -21.70
C ASP A 358 -5.01 7.07 -21.75
N PRO A 359 -5.83 6.85 -22.79
CA PRO A 359 -6.68 5.67 -22.95
C PRO A 359 -5.86 4.43 -23.36
N SER A 360 -4.86 4.06 -22.56
CA SER A 360 -4.00 2.89 -22.74
C SER A 360 -3.93 2.10 -21.44
N LEU A 361 -4.34 0.83 -21.54
CA LEU A 361 -4.25 -0.12 -20.42
C LEU A 361 -2.79 -0.46 -20.09
N GLU A 362 -1.92 -0.61 -21.10
CA GLU A 362 -0.51 -0.85 -20.86
C GLU A 362 0.17 0.31 -20.16
N ALA A 363 -0.13 1.56 -20.55
CA ALA A 363 0.40 2.74 -19.87
C ALA A 363 -0.05 2.78 -18.40
N ALA A 364 -1.32 2.47 -18.13
CA ALA A 364 -1.87 2.39 -16.78
C ALA A 364 -1.15 1.31 -15.94
N LEU A 365 -1.00 0.10 -16.46
CA LEU A 365 -0.31 -1.00 -15.77
C LEU A 365 1.16 -0.65 -15.46
N LEU A 366 1.87 -0.09 -16.43
CA LEU A 366 3.26 0.35 -16.25
C LEU A 366 3.37 1.47 -15.22
N PHE A 367 2.46 2.45 -15.26
CA PHE A 367 2.40 3.54 -14.30
C PHE A 367 2.19 3.02 -12.87
N VAL A 368 1.25 2.10 -12.65
CA VAL A 368 1.01 1.54 -11.31
C VAL A 368 2.24 0.79 -10.80
N VAL A 369 2.85 -0.04 -11.64
CA VAL A 369 4.07 -0.78 -11.24
C VAL A 369 5.22 0.18 -10.94
N LYS A 370 5.36 1.27 -11.69
CA LYS A 370 6.35 2.30 -11.42
C LYS A 370 6.06 3.04 -10.11
N PHE A 371 4.81 3.44 -9.90
CA PHE A 371 4.37 4.13 -8.70
C PHE A 371 4.64 3.30 -7.44
N GLN A 372 4.42 1.98 -7.50
CA GLN A 372 4.69 1.10 -6.36
C GLN A 372 6.17 1.04 -5.95
N LYS A 373 7.10 1.33 -6.87
CA LYS A 373 8.55 1.37 -6.54
C LYS A 373 8.90 2.49 -5.55
N SER A 374 8.07 3.53 -5.40
CA SER A 374 8.27 4.57 -4.39
C SER A 374 7.74 4.18 -3.00
N GLN A 375 7.21 2.96 -2.84
CA GLN A 375 6.56 2.47 -1.62
C GLN A 375 5.49 3.46 -1.10
N PRO A 376 4.44 3.72 -1.90
CA PRO A 376 3.38 4.65 -1.54
C PRO A 376 2.58 4.14 -0.33
N ASP A 377 2.20 5.07 0.54
CA ASP A 377 1.35 4.76 1.69
C ASP A 377 -0.09 4.46 1.27
N LEU A 378 -0.88 3.87 2.17
CA LEU A 378 -2.24 3.42 1.89
C LEU A 378 -3.10 4.50 1.23
N ILE A 379 -3.08 5.73 1.75
CA ILE A 379 -3.95 6.80 1.25
C ILE A 379 -3.65 7.11 -0.22
N SER A 380 -2.37 7.20 -0.58
CA SER A 380 -1.94 7.39 -1.97
C SER A 380 -2.35 6.20 -2.84
N ARG A 381 -2.19 4.96 -2.34
CA ARG A 381 -2.61 3.73 -3.02
C ARG A 381 -4.12 3.71 -3.28
N SER A 382 -4.94 4.09 -2.30
CA SER A 382 -6.40 4.16 -2.40
C SER A 382 -6.85 5.22 -3.40
N HIS A 383 -6.24 6.40 -3.38
CA HIS A 383 -6.50 7.44 -4.37
C HIS A 383 -6.13 7.01 -5.79
N LEU A 384 -4.99 6.35 -5.98
CA LEU A 384 -4.59 5.80 -7.28
C LEU A 384 -5.60 4.75 -7.77
N GLN A 385 -6.00 3.83 -6.89
CA GLN A 385 -6.97 2.79 -7.25
C GLN A 385 -8.31 3.39 -7.70
N LEU A 386 -8.83 4.38 -6.97
CA LEU A 386 -10.07 5.08 -7.33
C LEU A 386 -9.90 5.97 -8.57
N LEU A 387 -8.70 6.47 -8.87
CA LEU A 387 -8.44 7.17 -10.13
C LEU A 387 -8.52 6.20 -11.31
N LEU A 388 -7.93 5.01 -11.17
CA LEU A 388 -7.84 4.03 -12.26
C LEU A 388 -9.18 3.38 -12.57
N VAL A 389 -9.94 2.99 -11.55
CA VAL A 389 -11.18 2.24 -11.71
C VAL A 389 -12.34 2.98 -11.08
N GLN A 390 -13.27 3.46 -11.91
CA GLN A 390 -14.53 4.07 -11.48
C GLN A 390 -15.68 3.45 -12.28
N ASP A 391 -16.70 2.96 -11.58
CA ASP A 391 -17.90 2.33 -12.19
C ASP A 391 -17.59 1.25 -13.25
N GLY A 392 -16.54 0.46 -13.01
CA GLY A 392 -16.09 -0.59 -13.93
C GLY A 392 -15.37 -0.11 -15.19
N LYS A 393 -15.07 1.19 -15.30
CA LYS A 393 -14.36 1.83 -16.42
C LYS A 393 -12.97 2.30 -16.03
N LEU A 394 -12.07 2.36 -17.01
CA LEU A 394 -10.76 2.98 -16.83
C LEU A 394 -10.92 4.51 -16.76
N TYR A 395 -10.43 5.11 -15.68
CA TYR A 395 -10.57 6.54 -15.36
C TYR A 395 -12.01 7.06 -15.31
N GLY A 396 -13.01 6.17 -15.19
CA GLY A 396 -14.44 6.52 -15.27
C GLY A 396 -14.93 6.92 -16.66
N ARG A 397 -14.04 6.96 -17.66
CA ARG A 397 -14.36 7.37 -19.05
C ARG A 397 -14.46 6.18 -19.98
N ASP A 398 -13.43 5.33 -20.00
CA ASP A 398 -13.21 4.37 -21.07
C ASP A 398 -13.67 2.96 -20.65
N SER A 399 -14.52 2.33 -21.48
CA SER A 399 -14.99 0.96 -21.26
C SER A 399 -13.82 -0.04 -21.21
N MET A 400 -13.83 -0.96 -20.24
CA MET A 400 -12.74 -1.93 -20.08
C MET A 400 -12.59 -2.83 -21.31
N PHE A 401 -13.69 -3.21 -21.96
CA PHE A 401 -13.66 -3.91 -23.25
C PHE A 401 -12.89 -3.16 -24.34
N SER A 402 -13.15 -1.86 -24.47
CA SER A 402 -12.46 -1.00 -25.44
C SER A 402 -10.97 -0.91 -25.13
N MET A 403 -10.61 -0.84 -23.84
CA MET A 403 -9.21 -0.81 -23.41
C MET A 403 -8.48 -2.13 -23.70
N ILE A 404 -9.12 -3.27 -23.44
CA ILE A 404 -8.56 -4.60 -23.72
C ILE A 404 -8.37 -4.80 -25.22
N THR A 405 -9.36 -4.45 -26.04
CA THR A 405 -9.25 -4.60 -27.51
C THR A 405 -8.15 -3.71 -28.10
N LYS A 406 -8.00 -2.47 -27.61
CA LYS A 406 -6.86 -1.60 -27.98
C LYS A 406 -5.52 -2.21 -27.55
N ALA A 407 -5.43 -2.74 -26.34
CA ALA A 407 -4.22 -3.40 -25.82
C ALA A 407 -3.84 -4.68 -26.59
N ALA A 408 -4.85 -5.42 -27.06
CA ALA A 408 -4.69 -6.57 -27.94
C ALA A 408 -4.25 -6.21 -29.38
N GLY A 409 -4.13 -4.91 -29.69
CA GLY A 409 -3.65 -4.40 -30.97
C GLY A 409 -4.70 -4.41 -32.09
N LEU A 410 -5.98 -4.42 -31.74
CA LEU A 410 -7.09 -4.28 -32.69
C LEU A 410 -7.37 -2.78 -32.97
N PRO A 411 -7.62 -2.36 -34.23
CA PRO A 411 -8.09 -1.01 -34.52
C PRO A 411 -9.46 -0.77 -33.89
N GLU A 412 -9.80 0.48 -33.54
CA GLU A 412 -11.06 0.86 -32.88
C GLU A 412 -12.26 0.15 -33.49
N VAL A 413 -12.66 -0.95 -32.85
CA VAL A 413 -13.84 -1.71 -33.24
C VAL A 413 -15.00 -0.90 -32.71
N THR A 414 -15.84 -0.43 -33.63
CA THR A 414 -17.08 0.27 -33.27
C THR A 414 -17.83 -0.54 -32.23
N GLU A 415 -17.98 0.05 -31.05
CA GLU A 415 -18.83 -0.44 -29.95
C GLU A 415 -20.14 -0.94 -30.57
N ASN A 416 -20.45 -2.24 -30.41
CA ASN A 416 -21.66 -2.99 -30.82
C ASN A 416 -21.34 -4.31 -31.55
N HIS A 417 -20.65 -5.23 -30.89
CA HIS A 417 -20.70 -6.65 -31.26
C HIS A 417 -21.31 -7.44 -30.11
N ASP A 418 -22.17 -8.44 -30.41
CA ASP A 418 -22.73 -9.36 -29.42
C ASP A 418 -21.67 -10.10 -28.57
N ILE A 419 -20.40 -10.04 -29.00
CA ILE A 419 -19.23 -10.57 -28.29
C ILE A 419 -19.11 -10.02 -26.86
N GLN A 420 -19.41 -8.73 -26.63
CA GLN A 420 -19.29 -8.14 -25.29
C GLN A 420 -20.31 -8.74 -24.30
N LYS A 421 -21.44 -9.26 -24.80
CA LYS A 421 -22.46 -9.91 -23.96
C LYS A 421 -22.05 -11.32 -23.53
N ASN A 422 -20.98 -11.88 -24.10
CA ASN A 422 -20.51 -13.20 -23.69
C ASN A 422 -19.99 -13.16 -22.25
N GLU A 423 -20.40 -14.14 -21.46
CA GLU A 423 -20.06 -14.22 -20.04
C GLU A 423 -18.55 -14.18 -19.78
N PHE A 424 -17.76 -14.91 -20.57
CA PHE A 424 -16.30 -14.94 -20.44
C PHE A 424 -15.63 -13.60 -20.78
N MET A 425 -16.24 -12.74 -21.61
CA MET A 425 -15.73 -11.40 -21.89
C MET A 425 -15.98 -10.46 -20.71
N VAL A 426 -17.17 -10.53 -20.11
CA VAL A 426 -17.48 -9.79 -18.87
C VAL A 426 -16.57 -10.24 -17.73
N GLN A 427 -16.30 -11.55 -17.63
CA GLN A 427 -15.32 -12.09 -16.67
C GLN A 427 -13.92 -11.54 -16.95
N LEU A 428 -13.47 -11.47 -18.20
CA LEU A 428 -12.17 -10.88 -18.55
C LEU A 428 -12.09 -9.40 -18.16
N GLU A 429 -13.13 -8.60 -18.41
CA GLU A 429 -13.20 -7.20 -17.97
C GLU A 429 -13.04 -7.09 -16.45
N GLN A 430 -13.74 -7.94 -15.69
CA GLN A 430 -13.64 -7.98 -14.23
C GLN A 430 -12.26 -8.44 -13.75
N LEU A 431 -11.61 -9.38 -14.45
CA LEU A 431 -10.23 -9.77 -14.15
C LEU A 431 -9.28 -8.59 -14.34
N VAL A 432 -9.37 -7.85 -15.44
CA VAL A 432 -8.50 -6.68 -15.65
C VAL A 432 -8.72 -5.60 -14.59
N ILE A 433 -9.97 -5.34 -14.21
CA ILE A 433 -10.29 -4.44 -13.09
C ILE A 433 -9.63 -4.93 -11.80
N ASN A 434 -9.77 -6.22 -11.49
CA ASN A 434 -9.18 -6.82 -10.29
C ASN A 434 -7.66 -6.76 -10.33
N LEU A 435 -7.02 -6.96 -11.48
CA LEU A 435 -5.58 -6.81 -11.66
C LEU A 435 -5.13 -5.40 -11.29
N LEU A 436 -5.77 -4.37 -11.85
CA LEU A 436 -5.45 -2.96 -11.53
C LEU A 436 -5.58 -2.68 -10.03
N LYS A 437 -6.65 -3.17 -9.39
CA LYS A 437 -6.85 -3.03 -7.93
C LYS A 437 -5.76 -3.75 -7.13
N ILE A 438 -5.45 -5.00 -7.48
CA ILE A 438 -4.41 -5.79 -6.81
C ILE A 438 -3.07 -5.07 -6.90
N LEU A 439 -2.70 -4.56 -8.09
CA LEU A 439 -1.44 -3.82 -8.28
C LEU A 439 -1.36 -2.54 -7.42
N CYS A 440 -2.48 -2.00 -6.95
CA CYS A 440 -2.53 -0.86 -6.03
C CYS A 440 -2.37 -1.26 -4.55
N THR A 441 -2.45 -2.55 -4.18
CA THR A 441 -2.28 -3.01 -2.78
C THR A 441 -0.81 -3.00 -2.34
N ASN A 442 -0.51 -3.32 -1.08
CA ASN A 442 0.88 -3.49 -0.63
C ASN A 442 1.53 -4.76 -1.24
N ALA A 443 2.86 -4.86 -1.22
CA ALA A 443 3.60 -5.94 -1.91
C ALA A 443 3.19 -7.36 -1.45
N ALA A 444 2.90 -7.55 -0.16
CA ALA A 444 2.46 -8.83 0.38
C ALA A 444 1.10 -9.27 -0.19
N TRP A 445 0.13 -8.35 -0.22
CA TRP A 445 -1.18 -8.61 -0.84
C TRP A 445 -1.09 -8.78 -2.35
N GLN A 446 -0.26 -7.99 -3.02
CA GLN A 446 0.01 -8.17 -4.45
C GLN A 446 0.46 -9.60 -4.72
N ARG A 447 1.47 -10.11 -4.00
CA ARG A 447 1.95 -11.48 -4.21
C ARG A 447 0.86 -12.52 -3.94
N ARG A 448 0.16 -12.40 -2.80
CA ARG A 448 -0.89 -13.35 -2.40
C ARG A 448 -2.05 -13.41 -3.40
N LYS A 449 -2.50 -12.26 -3.91
CA LYS A 449 -3.65 -12.16 -4.82
C LYS A 449 -3.28 -12.48 -6.26
N LEU A 450 -2.13 -12.02 -6.76
CA LEU A 450 -1.68 -12.33 -8.12
C LEU A 450 -1.52 -13.85 -8.31
N GLY A 451 -0.93 -14.55 -7.34
CA GLY A 451 -0.77 -16.01 -7.42
C GLY A 451 -2.11 -16.75 -7.52
N LYS A 452 -3.13 -16.33 -6.74
CA LYS A 452 -4.47 -16.93 -6.78
C LYS A 452 -5.21 -16.61 -8.08
N MET A 453 -5.07 -15.37 -8.57
CA MET A 453 -5.78 -14.89 -9.75
C MET A 453 -5.36 -15.61 -11.04
N LEU A 454 -4.14 -16.15 -11.11
CA LEU A 454 -3.65 -16.89 -12.28
C LEU A 454 -4.56 -18.05 -12.69
N GLN A 455 -5.21 -18.72 -11.74
CA GLN A 455 -6.17 -19.79 -12.04
C GLN A 455 -7.39 -19.24 -12.81
N ASP A 456 -7.90 -18.09 -12.41
CA ASP A 456 -9.03 -17.44 -13.09
C ASP A 456 -8.64 -16.99 -14.51
N TRP A 457 -7.44 -16.43 -14.68
CA TRP A 457 -6.89 -16.10 -16.01
C TRP A 457 -6.77 -17.33 -16.91
N ARG A 458 -6.34 -18.48 -16.35
CA ARG A 458 -6.25 -19.73 -17.10
C ARG A 458 -7.63 -20.24 -17.53
N VAL A 459 -8.63 -20.18 -16.65
CA VAL A 459 -10.00 -20.57 -16.98
C VAL A 459 -10.55 -19.71 -18.12
N THR A 460 -10.38 -18.38 -18.04
CA THR A 460 -10.80 -17.47 -19.11
C THR A 460 -10.04 -17.72 -20.42
N TYR A 461 -8.75 -18.03 -20.38
CA TYR A 461 -7.99 -18.45 -21.55
C TYR A 461 -8.61 -19.69 -22.23
N VAL A 462 -8.92 -20.74 -21.46
CA VAL A 462 -9.50 -21.99 -22.00
C VAL A 462 -10.87 -21.71 -22.64
N GLN A 463 -11.71 -20.90 -22.00
CA GLN A 463 -13.01 -20.51 -22.54
C GLN A 463 -12.86 -19.71 -23.86
N LEU A 464 -11.91 -18.78 -23.92
CA LEU A 464 -11.59 -18.02 -25.13
C LEU A 464 -11.08 -18.93 -26.25
N GLU A 465 -10.22 -19.90 -25.94
CA GLU A 465 -9.70 -20.86 -26.89
C GLU A 465 -10.82 -21.74 -27.47
N MET A 466 -11.74 -22.23 -26.63
CA MET A 466 -12.91 -22.99 -27.06
C MET A 466 -13.83 -22.15 -27.96
N ALA A 467 -14.07 -20.89 -27.62
CA ALA A 467 -14.85 -19.98 -28.44
C ALA A 467 -14.18 -19.72 -29.81
N LEU A 468 -12.86 -19.53 -29.82
CA LEU A 468 -12.08 -19.37 -31.06
C LEU A 468 -12.17 -20.60 -31.96
N LYS A 469 -12.07 -21.81 -31.39
CA LYS A 469 -12.22 -23.08 -32.14
C LYS A 469 -13.61 -23.22 -32.75
N LYS A 470 -14.67 -22.90 -31.99
CA LYS A 470 -16.04 -22.91 -32.48
C LYS A 470 -16.24 -21.94 -33.65
N GLU A 471 -15.76 -20.71 -33.54
CA GLU A 471 -15.81 -19.74 -34.63
C GLU A 471 -15.00 -20.20 -35.85
N PHE A 472 -13.86 -20.88 -35.64
CA PHE A 472 -13.07 -21.45 -36.73
C PHE A 472 -13.84 -22.52 -37.51
N GLU A 473 -14.44 -23.48 -36.81
CA GLU A 473 -15.24 -24.57 -37.41
C GLU A 473 -16.45 -24.01 -38.17
N GLU A 474 -17.12 -23.00 -37.61
CA GLU A 474 -18.28 -22.36 -38.23
C GLU A 474 -17.94 -21.35 -39.34
N SER A 475 -16.71 -20.82 -39.37
CA SER A 475 -16.25 -19.86 -40.39
C SER A 475 -16.06 -20.46 -41.79
N SER A 476 -16.17 -21.80 -41.89
CA SER A 476 -16.33 -22.52 -43.15
C SER A 476 -17.62 -22.15 -43.90
N LYS A 477 -18.59 -21.50 -43.22
CA LYS A 477 -19.85 -21.00 -43.80
C LYS A 477 -19.90 -19.46 -43.72
N ILE A 478 -20.09 -18.84 -44.88
CA ILE A 478 -19.76 -17.44 -45.23
C ILE A 478 -20.55 -16.39 -44.44
N SER A 479 -19.87 -15.62 -43.56
CA SER A 479 -20.31 -14.28 -43.12
C SER A 479 -19.09 -13.41 -42.74
N ASN A 480 -19.07 -12.14 -43.19
CA ASN A 480 -17.99 -11.19 -42.86
C ASN A 480 -17.90 -10.89 -41.36
N ASN A 481 -19.02 -10.97 -40.62
CA ASN A 481 -19.03 -10.72 -39.18
C ASN A 481 -18.28 -11.81 -38.40
N LYS A 482 -18.42 -13.09 -38.78
CA LYS A 482 -17.71 -14.20 -38.11
C LYS A 482 -16.19 -14.12 -38.28
N LYS A 483 -15.70 -13.65 -39.45
CA LYS A 483 -14.27 -13.40 -39.68
C LYS A 483 -13.70 -12.28 -38.80
N ILE A 484 -14.54 -11.31 -38.41
CA ILE A 484 -14.15 -10.24 -37.47
C ILE A 484 -14.09 -10.80 -36.05
N CYS A 485 -15.11 -11.56 -35.62
CA CYS A 485 -15.13 -12.22 -34.30
C CYS A 485 -13.92 -13.13 -34.09
N PHE A 486 -13.60 -13.97 -35.08
CA PHE A 486 -12.42 -14.84 -35.04
C PHE A 486 -11.13 -14.06 -34.81
N LYS A 487 -10.92 -12.94 -35.54
CA LYS A 487 -9.75 -12.08 -35.34
C LYS A 487 -9.74 -11.44 -33.95
N ILE A 488 -10.89 -10.95 -33.48
CA ILE A 488 -11.00 -10.36 -32.15
C ILE A 488 -10.57 -11.37 -31.08
N TYR A 489 -11.13 -12.58 -31.11
CA TYR A 489 -10.75 -13.65 -30.19
C TYR A 489 -9.28 -14.03 -30.31
N GLN A 490 -8.74 -14.15 -31.52
CA GLN A 490 -7.33 -14.50 -31.72
C GLN A 490 -6.38 -13.46 -31.10
N HIS A 491 -6.66 -12.17 -31.30
CA HIS A 491 -5.87 -11.08 -30.73
C HIS A 491 -6.00 -11.00 -29.20
N ILE A 492 -7.22 -11.12 -28.68
CA ILE A 492 -7.47 -11.11 -27.23
C ILE A 492 -6.81 -12.33 -26.57
N LEU A 493 -6.90 -13.52 -27.19
CA LEU A 493 -6.26 -14.74 -26.68
C LEU A 493 -4.75 -14.56 -26.52
N ALA A 494 -4.07 -14.06 -27.57
CA ALA A 494 -2.63 -13.78 -27.52
C ALA A 494 -2.28 -12.76 -26.42
N TRP A 495 -3.12 -11.74 -26.24
CA TRP A 495 -2.95 -10.75 -25.18
C TRP A 495 -3.17 -11.34 -23.78
N VAL A 496 -4.21 -12.15 -23.58
CA VAL A 496 -4.50 -12.84 -22.31
C VAL A 496 -3.35 -13.76 -21.92
N GLU A 497 -2.75 -14.48 -22.87
CA GLU A 497 -1.56 -15.29 -22.61
C GLU A 497 -0.36 -14.42 -22.19
N GLU A 498 -0.07 -13.34 -22.92
CA GLU A 498 1.00 -12.40 -22.55
C GLU A 498 0.80 -11.86 -21.12
N GLN A 499 -0.42 -11.42 -20.79
CA GLN A 499 -0.74 -10.93 -19.45
C GLN A 499 -0.60 -12.02 -18.38
N THR A 500 -1.01 -13.25 -18.67
CA THR A 500 -0.88 -14.38 -17.72
C THR A 500 0.58 -14.61 -17.33
N TYR A 501 1.49 -14.65 -18.31
CA TYR A 501 2.92 -14.81 -18.04
C TYR A 501 3.54 -13.56 -17.39
N TRP A 502 3.04 -12.36 -17.71
CA TRP A 502 3.46 -11.14 -17.04
C TRP A 502 3.08 -11.14 -15.55
N ILE A 503 1.87 -11.60 -15.22
CA ILE A 503 1.41 -11.78 -13.83
C ILE A 503 2.26 -12.83 -13.11
N ALA A 504 2.53 -13.97 -13.76
CA ALA A 504 3.36 -15.04 -13.18
C ALA A 504 4.80 -14.56 -12.92
N PHE A 505 5.41 -13.82 -13.85
CA PHE A 505 6.73 -13.23 -13.67
C PHE A 505 6.74 -12.25 -12.49
N ARG A 506 5.72 -11.40 -12.38
CA ARG A 506 5.59 -10.46 -11.27
C ARG A 506 5.38 -11.16 -9.93
N PHE A 507 4.58 -12.22 -9.88
CA PHE A 507 4.39 -13.06 -8.70
C PHE A 507 5.71 -13.64 -8.19
N LEU A 508 6.56 -14.14 -9.10
CA LEU A 508 7.87 -14.67 -8.76
C LEU A 508 8.82 -13.57 -8.27
N ASN A 509 8.89 -12.42 -8.95
CA ASN A 509 9.78 -11.33 -8.54
C ASN A 509 9.41 -10.74 -7.16
N LEU A 510 8.11 -10.63 -6.87
CA LEU A 510 7.64 -10.21 -5.53
C LEU A 510 8.11 -11.16 -4.42
N GLY A 511 8.39 -12.43 -4.74
CA GLY A 511 8.97 -13.36 -3.77
C GLY A 511 10.39 -12.97 -3.34
N PHE A 512 11.19 -12.39 -4.23
CA PHE A 512 12.51 -11.85 -3.87
C PHE A 512 12.39 -10.55 -3.07
N GLU A 513 11.51 -9.63 -3.49
CA GLU A 513 11.28 -8.36 -2.78
C GLU A 513 10.79 -8.57 -1.34
N LEU A 514 10.01 -9.63 -1.10
CA LEU A 514 9.49 -10.01 0.21
C LEU A 514 10.40 -11.00 0.96
N GLU A 515 11.60 -11.29 0.43
CA GLU A 515 12.58 -12.20 1.03
C GLU A 515 12.02 -13.60 1.34
N LEU A 516 11.16 -14.13 0.46
CA LEU A 516 10.46 -15.40 0.68
C LEU A 516 11.21 -16.62 0.16
N TYR A 517 12.33 -16.41 -0.54
CA TYR A 517 13.13 -17.48 -1.12
C TYR A 517 14.43 -17.66 -0.33
N SER A 518 14.73 -18.89 0.05
CA SER A 518 16.04 -19.23 0.59
C SER A 518 17.06 -19.41 -0.53
N ILE A 519 18.35 -19.26 -0.20
CA ILE A 519 19.45 -19.48 -1.15
C ILE A 519 19.44 -20.89 -1.75
N HIS A 520 18.91 -21.87 -1.02
CA HIS A 520 18.76 -23.25 -1.49
C HIS A 520 17.70 -23.40 -2.59
N ASP A 521 16.73 -22.49 -2.64
CA ASP A 521 15.63 -22.50 -3.59
C ASP A 521 15.95 -21.69 -4.85
N TYR A 522 17.00 -20.87 -4.83
CA TYR A 522 17.34 -19.99 -5.95
C TYR A 522 17.50 -20.74 -7.27
N CYS A 523 18.07 -21.95 -7.26
CA CYS A 523 18.19 -22.76 -8.46
C CYS A 523 16.81 -23.02 -9.11
N MET A 524 15.84 -23.51 -8.35
CA MET A 524 14.51 -23.82 -8.87
C MET A 524 13.70 -22.55 -9.19
N VAL A 525 13.86 -21.49 -8.40
CA VAL A 525 13.16 -20.21 -8.62
C VAL A 525 13.64 -19.53 -9.90
N TYR A 526 14.96 -19.41 -10.10
CA TYR A 526 15.50 -18.84 -11.35
C TYR A 526 15.18 -19.70 -12.56
N TRP A 527 15.18 -21.04 -12.41
CA TRP A 527 14.75 -21.95 -13.47
C TRP A 527 13.28 -21.71 -13.86
N TYR A 528 12.40 -21.55 -12.88
CA TYR A 528 10.99 -21.29 -13.12
C TYR A 528 10.77 -19.90 -13.75
N ILE A 529 11.50 -18.89 -13.27
CA ILE A 529 11.49 -17.53 -13.86
C ILE A 529 11.93 -17.59 -15.32
N TYR A 530 13.01 -18.31 -15.62
CA TYR A 530 13.51 -18.53 -16.98
C TYR A 530 12.40 -19.12 -17.88
N ALA A 531 11.72 -20.17 -17.42
CA ALA A 531 10.67 -20.81 -18.20
C ALA A 531 9.45 -19.88 -18.43
N VAL A 532 9.06 -19.11 -17.42
CA VAL A 532 8.00 -18.08 -17.54
C VAL A 532 8.41 -16.98 -18.50
N LEU A 533 9.66 -16.50 -18.43
CA LEU A 533 10.17 -15.43 -19.28
C LEU A 533 10.23 -15.83 -20.76
N ILE A 534 10.60 -17.07 -21.08
CA ILE A 534 10.53 -17.59 -22.46
C ILE A 534 9.11 -17.45 -23.00
N LYS A 535 8.12 -17.94 -22.25
CA LYS A 535 6.72 -17.86 -22.68
C LYS A 535 6.22 -16.43 -22.79
N LEU A 536 6.62 -15.56 -21.85
CA LEU A 536 6.32 -14.13 -21.94
C LEU A 536 6.90 -13.50 -23.21
N ALA A 537 8.16 -13.78 -23.56
CA ALA A 537 8.81 -13.26 -24.75
C ALA A 537 8.17 -13.79 -26.04
N GLU A 538 7.89 -15.09 -26.11
CA GLU A 538 7.19 -15.74 -27.25
C GLU A 538 5.83 -15.07 -27.51
N LYS A 539 5.01 -14.92 -26.47
CA LYS A 539 3.65 -14.37 -26.60
C LYS A 539 3.66 -12.88 -26.91
N LYS A 540 4.58 -12.12 -26.32
CA LYS A 540 4.79 -10.70 -26.66
C LYS A 540 5.22 -10.52 -28.11
N HIS A 541 6.16 -11.34 -28.59
CA HIS A 541 6.58 -11.33 -29.99
C HIS A 541 5.42 -11.62 -30.94
N LEU A 542 4.62 -12.65 -30.63
CA LEU A 542 3.44 -13.02 -31.41
C LEU A 542 2.44 -11.86 -31.49
N ARG A 543 2.09 -11.23 -30.37
CA ARG A 543 1.17 -10.09 -30.35
C ARG A 543 1.69 -8.94 -31.22
N MET A 544 2.97 -8.57 -31.06
CA MET A 544 3.57 -7.47 -31.83
C MET A 544 3.60 -7.77 -33.34
N ALA A 545 3.86 -9.02 -33.72
CA ALA A 545 3.81 -9.46 -35.12
C ALA A 545 2.39 -9.30 -35.71
N MET A 546 1.36 -9.73 -34.98
CA MET A 546 -0.05 -9.62 -35.39
C MET A 546 -0.51 -8.17 -35.59
N SER A 547 -0.07 -7.24 -34.75
CA SER A 547 -0.36 -5.80 -34.91
C SER A 547 0.34 -5.18 -36.12
N SER A 548 1.56 -5.62 -36.44
CA SER A 548 2.33 -5.11 -37.58
C SER A 548 1.70 -5.49 -38.93
N ASP A 549 1.12 -6.68 -39.03
CA ASP A 549 0.42 -7.16 -40.24
C ASP A 549 -0.88 -6.38 -40.51
N ALA A 550 -1.58 -5.94 -39.45
CA ALA A 550 -2.74 -5.08 -39.57
C ALA A 550 -2.37 -3.68 -40.12
N ALA A 551 -1.21 -3.13 -39.71
CA ALA A 551 -0.70 -1.85 -40.20
C ALA A 551 -0.22 -1.93 -41.66
N LYS A 552 0.50 -3.00 -42.04
CA LYS A 552 0.96 -3.23 -43.42
C LYS A 552 -0.18 -3.38 -44.41
N LYS A 553 -1.29 -4.04 -44.03
CA LYS A 553 -2.49 -4.17 -44.89
C LYS A 553 -3.22 -2.83 -45.12
N LYS A 554 -3.14 -1.86 -44.19
CA LYS A 554 -3.61 -0.48 -44.42
C LYS A 554 -2.69 0.31 -45.37
N ALA A 555 -1.37 0.11 -45.30
CA ALA A 555 -0.41 0.77 -46.20
C ALA A 555 -0.45 0.22 -47.63
N LYS A 556 -0.71 -1.09 -47.81
CA LYS A 556 -0.79 -1.74 -49.14
C LYS A 556 -2.00 -1.29 -49.97
N LYS A 557 -3.07 -0.75 -49.35
CA LYS A 557 -4.17 -0.09 -50.07
C LYS A 557 -3.79 1.27 -50.69
N LYS A 558 -2.57 1.77 -50.45
CA LYS A 558 -2.11 3.09 -50.93
C LYS A 558 -0.89 3.06 -51.83
N LYS A 559 -0.32 1.89 -52.16
CA LYS A 559 0.82 1.78 -53.08
C LYS A 559 0.87 0.40 -53.75
N ASP A 560 0.32 0.33 -54.96
CA ASP A 560 0.78 -0.61 -55.98
C ASP A 560 2.00 0.03 -56.65
N ALA A 561 3.18 -0.58 -56.45
CA ALA A 561 4.31 -0.64 -57.39
C ALA A 561 5.62 -1.02 -56.68
N PHE A 562 6.11 -2.20 -57.05
CA PHE A 562 7.51 -2.63 -57.19
C PHE A 562 8.45 -2.87 -55.99
N LYS A 563 9.05 -4.07 -56.13
CA LYS A 563 10.37 -4.61 -55.79
C LYS A 563 10.58 -5.34 -54.46
N ASP A 564 10.97 -6.59 -54.66
CA ASP A 564 11.64 -7.50 -53.72
C ASP A 564 12.71 -6.77 -52.92
N ALA A 565 12.52 -6.77 -51.61
CA ALA A 565 13.58 -6.67 -50.64
C ALA A 565 13.36 -7.81 -49.65
N GLU A 566 14.37 -8.66 -49.48
CA GLU A 566 14.42 -9.66 -48.42
C GLU A 566 14.01 -9.01 -47.10
N MET A 567 12.94 -9.53 -46.52
CA MET A 567 12.37 -9.04 -45.28
C MET A 567 13.22 -9.54 -44.11
N ASP A 568 14.21 -8.74 -43.69
CA ASP A 568 14.85 -8.94 -42.39
C ASP A 568 13.78 -8.77 -41.28
N TYR A 569 13.36 -9.89 -40.70
CA TYR A 569 12.47 -9.93 -39.55
C TYR A 569 13.25 -9.48 -38.31
N GLN A 570 13.40 -8.16 -38.12
CA GLN A 570 14.04 -7.64 -36.91
C GLN A 570 13.15 -7.89 -35.69
N ILE A 571 13.70 -8.59 -34.70
CA ILE A 571 13.05 -8.85 -33.41
C ILE A 571 12.84 -7.49 -32.71
N PRO A 572 11.62 -7.17 -32.24
CA PRO A 572 11.36 -5.91 -31.56
C PRO A 572 12.23 -5.72 -30.30
N ALA A 573 12.68 -4.48 -30.07
CA ALA A 573 13.50 -4.11 -28.91
C ALA A 573 12.89 -4.55 -27.56
N ALA A 574 11.57 -4.50 -27.42
CA ALA A 574 10.87 -4.93 -26.20
C ALA A 574 10.91 -6.45 -25.95
N VAL A 575 11.10 -7.25 -27.00
CA VAL A 575 11.30 -8.71 -26.92
C VAL A 575 12.77 -9.00 -26.63
N LEU A 576 13.70 -8.30 -27.28
CA LEU A 576 15.14 -8.39 -26.98
C LEU A 576 15.46 -7.99 -25.53
N PHE A 577 14.74 -7.00 -24.98
CA PHE A 577 14.83 -6.66 -23.57
C PHE A 577 14.49 -7.86 -22.67
N LEU A 578 13.39 -8.58 -22.93
CA LEU A 578 13.06 -9.82 -22.22
C LEU A 578 14.10 -10.91 -22.45
N GLN A 579 14.64 -11.01 -23.67
CA GLN A 579 15.69 -11.97 -24.01
C GLN A 579 16.94 -11.79 -23.13
N SER A 580 17.32 -10.54 -22.82
CA SER A 580 18.43 -10.27 -21.89
C SER A 580 18.17 -10.81 -20.48
N GLN A 581 16.92 -10.73 -20.01
CA GLN A 581 16.50 -11.26 -18.71
C GLN A 581 16.39 -12.79 -18.72
N ILE A 582 15.96 -13.40 -19.84
CA ILE A 582 15.95 -14.86 -20.04
C ILE A 582 17.35 -15.43 -19.84
N TYR A 583 18.34 -14.89 -20.55
CA TYR A 583 19.72 -15.35 -20.43
C TYR A 583 20.29 -15.16 -19.03
N LEU A 584 19.91 -14.08 -18.33
CA LEU A 584 20.34 -13.84 -16.96
C LEU A 584 19.73 -14.86 -15.99
N ALA A 585 18.43 -15.17 -16.11
CA ALA A 585 17.73 -16.17 -15.31
C ALA A 585 18.27 -17.59 -15.57
N GLU A 586 18.48 -17.94 -16.85
CA GLU A 586 19.07 -19.23 -17.24
C GLU A 586 20.49 -19.37 -16.70
N GLY A 587 21.33 -18.36 -16.90
CA GLY A 587 22.71 -18.35 -16.41
C GLY A 587 22.79 -18.50 -14.89
N LEU A 588 21.91 -17.82 -14.15
CA LEU A 588 21.81 -17.95 -12.69
C LEU A 588 21.33 -19.35 -12.28
N SER A 589 20.25 -19.86 -12.89
CA SER A 589 19.75 -21.22 -12.66
C SER A 589 20.87 -22.25 -12.83
N MET A 590 21.59 -22.20 -13.95
CA MET A 590 22.67 -23.14 -14.26
C MET A 590 23.89 -22.94 -13.35
N MET A 591 24.18 -21.71 -12.92
CA MET A 591 25.25 -21.43 -11.94
C MET A 591 24.94 -22.04 -10.58
N PHE A 592 23.71 -21.89 -10.07
CA PHE A 592 23.28 -22.53 -8.82
C PHE A 592 23.26 -24.06 -8.95
N ALA A 593 22.84 -24.58 -10.09
CA ALA A 593 22.89 -26.01 -10.37
C ALA A 593 24.33 -26.56 -10.34
N ALA A 594 25.27 -25.88 -11.00
CA ALA A 594 26.69 -26.24 -10.98
C ALA A 594 27.27 -26.20 -9.55
N LEU A 595 26.95 -25.17 -8.78
CA LEU A 595 27.36 -25.05 -7.37
C LEU A 595 26.84 -26.18 -6.49
N ARG A 596 25.60 -26.62 -6.71
CA ARG A 596 24.99 -27.77 -6.02
C ARG A 596 25.69 -29.07 -6.42
N ASN A 597 25.85 -29.30 -7.73
CA ASN A 597 26.37 -30.56 -8.28
C ASN A 597 27.87 -30.74 -7.96
N GLU A 598 28.64 -29.66 -7.86
CA GLU A 598 30.05 -29.67 -7.44
C GLU A 598 30.24 -29.51 -5.92
N HIS A 599 29.17 -29.68 -5.13
CA HIS A 599 29.17 -29.66 -3.66
C HIS A 599 29.72 -28.38 -2.99
N ARG A 600 29.62 -27.23 -3.69
CA ARG A 600 30.02 -25.91 -3.17
C ARG A 600 28.94 -25.22 -2.35
N ILE A 601 27.67 -25.58 -2.59
CA ILE A 601 26.54 -25.25 -1.72
C ILE A 601 26.09 -26.55 -1.06
N VAL A 602 26.11 -26.61 0.28
CA VAL A 602 25.60 -27.75 1.03
C VAL A 602 24.08 -27.79 0.85
N GLN A 603 23.56 -28.88 0.28
CA GLN A 603 22.13 -29.07 0.16
C GLN A 603 21.54 -29.28 1.56
N LEU A 604 20.51 -28.50 1.91
CA LEU A 604 19.82 -28.64 3.18
C LEU A 604 19.12 -30.01 3.21
N GLN A 605 19.62 -30.95 4.00
CA GLN A 605 18.95 -32.23 4.25
C GLN A 605 17.99 -32.04 5.42
N SER A 606 16.71 -31.77 5.11
CA SER A 606 15.64 -31.83 6.11
C SER A 606 15.20 -33.29 6.29
N PRO A 607 15.03 -33.78 7.53
CA PRO A 607 14.45 -35.10 7.76
C PRO A 607 12.95 -35.15 7.45
N PHE A 608 12.29 -34.01 7.28
CA PHE A 608 10.84 -33.90 7.10
C PHE A 608 10.41 -33.65 5.66
N ASN A 609 11.21 -32.91 4.88
CA ASN A 609 10.82 -32.48 3.53
C ASN A 609 11.92 -32.81 2.52
N THR A 610 11.51 -33.35 1.39
CA THR A 610 12.32 -33.56 0.19
C THR A 610 12.34 -32.30 -0.69
N GLU A 611 13.35 -32.20 -1.57
CA GLU A 611 13.40 -31.13 -2.58
C GLU A 611 12.17 -31.14 -3.52
N HIS A 612 11.56 -32.30 -3.72
CA HIS A 612 10.31 -32.42 -4.48
C HIS A 612 9.16 -31.71 -3.77
N GLU A 613 8.96 -31.97 -2.48
CA GLU A 613 7.89 -31.32 -1.70
C GLU A 613 8.11 -29.82 -1.59
N ILE A 614 9.36 -29.36 -1.42
CA ILE A 614 9.72 -27.94 -1.44
C ILE A 614 9.34 -27.32 -2.79
N PHE A 615 9.67 -27.99 -3.90
CA PHE A 615 9.29 -27.52 -5.24
C PHE A 615 7.77 -27.37 -5.39
N ILE A 616 7.00 -28.36 -4.95
CA ILE A 616 5.53 -28.31 -5.01
C ILE A 616 5.00 -27.15 -4.14
N GLN A 617 5.47 -27.00 -2.90
CA GLN A 617 5.05 -25.92 -2.00
C GLN A 617 5.38 -24.54 -2.58
N GLN A 618 6.57 -24.39 -3.19
CA GLN A 618 7.04 -23.12 -3.70
C GLN A 618 6.24 -22.64 -4.92
N PHE A 619 5.82 -23.58 -5.78
CA PHE A 619 5.19 -23.30 -7.07
C PHE A 619 3.73 -23.76 -7.15
N GLU A 620 3.11 -24.14 -6.04
CA GLU A 620 1.76 -24.71 -5.97
C GLU A 620 0.72 -23.89 -6.76
N LEU A 621 0.72 -22.57 -6.57
CA LEU A 621 -0.23 -21.67 -7.24
C LEU A 621 -0.02 -21.62 -8.76
N LEU A 622 1.25 -21.66 -9.20
CA LEU A 622 1.60 -21.68 -10.62
C LEU A 622 1.26 -23.03 -11.27
N GLN A 623 1.53 -24.12 -10.55
CA GLN A 623 1.20 -25.48 -11.00
C GLN A 623 -0.31 -25.72 -11.09
N LYS A 624 -1.10 -25.27 -10.10
CA LYS A 624 -2.57 -25.34 -10.14
C LYS A 624 -3.16 -24.55 -11.30
N ALA A 625 -2.51 -23.46 -11.70
CA ALA A 625 -2.89 -22.66 -12.86
C ALA A 625 -2.32 -23.20 -14.19
N CYS A 626 -1.48 -24.24 -14.18
CA CYS A 626 -0.75 -24.76 -15.34
C CYS A 626 0.09 -23.68 -16.06
N VAL A 627 0.82 -22.84 -15.30
CA VAL A 627 1.62 -21.73 -15.86
C VAL A 627 3.10 -21.88 -15.48
N PRO A 628 4.01 -22.18 -16.42
CA PRO A 628 3.80 -22.66 -17.80
C PRO A 628 3.26 -24.11 -17.91
N ASP A 629 2.72 -24.43 -19.08
CA ASP A 629 2.27 -25.79 -19.39
C ASP A 629 3.43 -26.80 -19.38
N HIS A 630 3.15 -28.03 -18.94
CA HIS A 630 4.07 -29.18 -18.94
C HIS A 630 5.34 -29.03 -18.08
N ILE A 631 5.34 -28.10 -17.12
CA ILE A 631 6.45 -27.97 -16.17
C ILE A 631 6.24 -28.85 -14.94
N SER A 632 7.26 -29.64 -14.63
CA SER A 632 7.28 -30.54 -13.48
C SER A 632 8.64 -30.51 -12.78
N TYR A 633 8.67 -31.04 -11.55
CA TYR A 633 9.93 -31.26 -10.84
C TYR A 633 10.89 -32.17 -11.62
N VAL A 634 10.37 -33.15 -12.37
CA VAL A 634 11.18 -34.05 -13.19
C VAL A 634 11.92 -33.26 -14.26
N THR A 635 11.22 -32.38 -14.98
CA THR A 635 11.80 -31.50 -16.01
C THR A 635 12.86 -30.56 -15.42
N TYR A 636 12.62 -30.03 -14.22
CA TYR A 636 13.62 -29.23 -13.49
C TYR A 636 14.88 -30.05 -13.14
N LYS A 637 14.69 -31.28 -12.68
CA LYS A 637 15.81 -32.16 -12.35
C LYS A 637 16.63 -32.53 -13.58
N GLU A 638 15.98 -32.98 -14.65
CA GLU A 638 16.64 -33.35 -15.91
C GLU A 638 17.46 -32.19 -16.50
N SER A 639 16.94 -30.96 -16.44
CA SER A 639 17.64 -29.79 -16.95
C SER A 639 18.82 -29.30 -16.09
N THR A 640 18.85 -29.65 -14.79
CA THR A 640 19.87 -29.15 -13.85
C THR A 640 20.87 -30.19 -13.36
N ILE A 641 20.62 -31.49 -13.57
CA ILE A 641 21.45 -32.58 -13.02
C ILE A 641 22.86 -32.65 -13.64
N HIS A 642 23.02 -32.25 -14.90
CA HIS A 642 24.30 -32.30 -15.61
C HIS A 642 25.04 -30.95 -15.66
N ALA A 643 24.51 -29.93 -14.98
CA ALA A 643 25.13 -28.61 -14.95
C ALA A 643 26.47 -28.66 -14.19
N ASN A 644 27.52 -28.12 -14.80
CA ASN A 644 28.85 -27.92 -14.21
C ASN A 644 29.46 -26.62 -14.75
N PHE A 645 30.51 -26.09 -14.11
CA PHE A 645 31.09 -24.79 -14.52
C PHE A 645 31.73 -24.80 -15.90
N SER A 646 32.24 -25.95 -16.33
CA SER A 646 32.87 -26.11 -17.66
C SER A 646 31.86 -25.95 -18.78
N THR A 647 30.72 -26.65 -18.69
CA THR A 647 29.60 -26.54 -19.63
C THR A 647 28.99 -25.14 -19.60
N LEU A 648 28.82 -24.58 -18.40
CA LEU A 648 28.23 -23.25 -18.24
C LEU A 648 29.08 -22.14 -18.89
N ALA A 649 30.41 -22.25 -18.81
CA ALA A 649 31.31 -21.30 -19.44
C ALA A 649 31.34 -21.41 -20.98
N ILE A 650 30.84 -22.51 -21.56
CA ILE A 650 30.68 -22.68 -23.01
C ILE A 650 29.40 -22.00 -23.49
N CYS A 651 28.31 -22.09 -22.70
CA CYS A 651 27.03 -21.51 -23.09
C CYS A 651 26.99 -19.96 -23.06
N ASP A 652 27.97 -19.31 -22.41
CA ASP A 652 28.20 -17.86 -22.42
C ASP A 652 26.97 -16.97 -22.06
N TYR A 653 25.97 -17.52 -21.35
CA TYR A 653 24.69 -16.85 -21.05
C TYR A 653 24.83 -15.42 -20.53
N PHE A 654 25.73 -15.17 -19.57
CA PHE A 654 25.94 -13.85 -19.00
C PHE A 654 26.52 -12.85 -20.03
N LYS A 655 27.38 -13.29 -20.94
CA LYS A 655 27.90 -12.43 -22.01
C LYS A 655 26.82 -12.10 -23.03
N GLU A 656 25.98 -13.08 -23.38
CA GLU A 656 24.85 -12.88 -24.28
C GLU A 656 23.82 -11.90 -23.70
N ALA A 657 23.48 -12.04 -22.42
CA ALA A 657 22.65 -11.09 -21.69
C ALA A 657 23.23 -9.67 -21.76
N GLN A 658 24.54 -9.52 -21.52
CA GLN A 658 25.24 -8.23 -21.57
C GLN A 658 25.24 -7.64 -22.98
N ARG A 659 25.47 -8.44 -24.02
CA ARG A 659 25.49 -8.01 -25.42
C ARG A 659 24.12 -7.45 -25.83
N ILE A 660 23.06 -8.22 -25.59
CA ILE A 660 21.69 -7.82 -25.93
C ILE A 660 21.29 -6.57 -25.15
N ALA A 661 21.61 -6.51 -23.85
CA ALA A 661 21.34 -5.32 -23.05
C ALA A 661 22.02 -4.06 -23.62
N LYS A 662 23.26 -4.18 -24.13
CA LYS A 662 23.98 -3.06 -24.78
C LYS A 662 23.35 -2.66 -26.12
N GLU A 663 22.99 -3.63 -26.95
CA GLU A 663 22.36 -3.42 -28.26
C GLU A 663 21.05 -2.65 -28.15
N VAL A 664 20.23 -3.00 -27.16
CA VAL A 664 18.85 -2.52 -27.04
C VAL A 664 18.74 -1.16 -26.34
N LYS A 665 19.79 -0.67 -25.67
CA LYS A 665 19.81 0.61 -24.95
C LYS A 665 19.37 1.80 -25.80
N SER A 666 19.85 1.90 -27.04
CA SER A 666 19.51 3.04 -27.91
C SER A 666 18.01 3.13 -28.18
N SER A 667 17.33 1.98 -28.25
CA SER A 667 15.89 1.89 -28.50
C SER A 667 15.04 2.38 -27.33
N PHE A 668 15.61 2.46 -26.12
CA PHE A 668 14.93 2.92 -24.90
C PHE A 668 15.46 4.26 -24.38
N ALA A 669 16.17 5.05 -25.19
CA ALA A 669 16.76 6.32 -24.76
C ALA A 669 15.75 7.31 -24.15
N ASN A 670 14.48 7.25 -24.55
CA ASN A 670 13.39 8.09 -24.03
C ASN A 670 12.69 7.53 -22.78
N ASP A 671 13.03 6.31 -22.35
CA ASP A 671 12.48 5.65 -21.17
C ASP A 671 13.59 5.50 -20.09
N PRO A 672 13.68 6.44 -19.13
CA PRO A 672 14.73 6.42 -18.12
C PRO A 672 14.67 5.19 -17.20
N ASP A 673 13.47 4.60 -17.01
CA ASP A 673 13.29 3.43 -16.14
C ASP A 673 13.78 2.17 -16.83
N ALA A 674 13.39 1.97 -18.10
CA ALA A 674 13.91 0.88 -18.91
C ALA A 674 15.43 0.97 -19.05
N MET A 675 15.98 2.18 -19.19
CA MET A 675 17.43 2.43 -19.22
C MET A 675 18.12 2.15 -17.88
N ALA A 676 17.49 2.49 -16.75
CA ALA A 676 18.00 2.12 -15.44
C ALA A 676 18.01 0.60 -15.25
N GLU A 677 16.95 -0.08 -15.68
CA GLU A 677 16.83 -1.53 -15.62
C GLU A 677 17.86 -2.24 -16.51
N LEU A 678 18.03 -1.80 -17.76
CA LEU A 678 19.07 -2.31 -18.68
C LEU A 678 20.48 -2.16 -18.09
N ARG A 679 20.76 -1.03 -17.43
CA ARG A 679 22.04 -0.82 -16.73
C ARG A 679 22.24 -1.79 -15.58
N ARG A 680 21.19 -2.07 -14.79
CA ARG A 680 21.27 -3.06 -13.71
C ARG A 680 21.50 -4.47 -14.27
N VAL A 681 20.77 -4.87 -15.30
CA VAL A 681 20.94 -6.17 -15.98
C VAL A 681 22.37 -6.32 -16.51
N GLU A 682 22.92 -5.30 -17.16
CA GLU A 682 24.30 -5.30 -17.65
C GLU A 682 25.32 -5.49 -16.51
N GLN A 683 25.15 -4.78 -15.39
CA GLN A 683 26.04 -4.90 -14.23
C GLN A 683 26.01 -6.30 -13.62
N VAL A 684 24.82 -6.87 -13.43
CA VAL A 684 24.70 -8.23 -12.89
C VAL A 684 25.32 -9.25 -13.86
N ALA A 685 25.05 -9.12 -15.16
CA ALA A 685 25.59 -9.98 -16.19
C ALA A 685 27.12 -9.94 -16.23
N GLU A 686 27.72 -8.75 -16.19
CA GLU A 686 29.17 -8.58 -16.19
C GLU A 686 29.82 -9.23 -14.95
N ARG A 687 29.28 -8.93 -13.75
CA ARG A 687 29.82 -9.45 -12.49
C ARG A 687 29.71 -10.96 -12.41
N ASN A 688 28.59 -11.53 -12.83
CA ASN A 688 28.39 -12.98 -12.84
C ASN A 688 29.23 -13.67 -13.91
N SER A 689 29.49 -13.03 -15.06
CA SER A 689 30.45 -13.54 -16.05
C SER A 689 31.87 -13.63 -15.48
N ILE A 690 32.31 -12.61 -14.74
CA ILE A 690 33.61 -12.62 -14.05
C ILE A 690 33.63 -13.72 -12.98
N ALA A 691 32.61 -13.78 -12.12
CA ALA A 691 32.50 -14.79 -11.07
C ALA A 691 32.55 -16.21 -11.64
N LEU A 692 31.81 -16.48 -12.72
CA LEU A 692 31.81 -17.77 -13.41
C LEU A 692 33.22 -18.17 -13.87
N ASN A 693 33.96 -17.24 -14.48
CA ASN A 693 35.33 -17.49 -14.91
C ASN A 693 36.26 -17.80 -13.73
N VAL A 694 36.13 -17.07 -12.61
CA VAL A 694 36.90 -17.33 -11.39
C VAL A 694 36.56 -18.69 -10.80
N CYS A 695 35.27 -19.06 -10.74
CA CYS A 695 34.84 -20.37 -10.26
C CYS A 695 35.37 -21.52 -11.14
N ARG A 696 35.41 -21.34 -12.46
CA ARG A 696 35.98 -22.32 -13.40
C ARG A 696 37.47 -22.53 -13.16
N VAL A 697 38.24 -21.44 -13.05
CA VAL A 697 39.70 -21.52 -12.84
C VAL A 697 40.03 -22.02 -11.43
N GLY A 698 39.21 -21.65 -10.44
CA GLY A 698 39.32 -22.05 -9.05
C GLY A 698 38.53 -23.30 -8.65
N ALA A 699 38.06 -24.11 -9.61
CA ALA A 699 37.17 -25.24 -9.35
C ALA A 699 37.75 -26.26 -8.35
N LEU A 700 39.08 -26.31 -8.21
CA LEU A 700 39.82 -27.17 -7.27
C LEU A 700 40.27 -26.46 -5.98
N ASP A 701 40.05 -25.15 -5.80
CA ASP A 701 40.50 -24.41 -4.61
C ASP A 701 39.42 -24.46 -3.49
N PRO A 702 39.66 -25.16 -2.36
CA PRO A 702 38.71 -25.21 -1.24
C PRO A 702 38.59 -23.88 -0.47
N LYS A 703 39.51 -22.92 -0.67
CA LYS A 703 39.49 -21.59 -0.04
C LYS A 703 38.55 -20.60 -0.73
N LEU A 704 37.97 -21.00 -1.87
CA LEU A 704 37.08 -20.14 -2.64
C LEU A 704 35.67 -20.16 -2.02
N LYS A 705 35.26 -19.07 -1.37
CA LYS A 705 33.90 -18.89 -0.84
C LYS A 705 33.08 -18.05 -1.80
N ILE A 706 31.87 -18.51 -2.09
CA ILE A 706 30.93 -17.86 -3.00
C ILE A 706 29.71 -17.44 -2.20
N SER A 707 29.38 -16.17 -2.25
CA SER A 707 28.19 -15.58 -1.62
C SER A 707 27.39 -14.82 -2.65
N PHE A 708 26.08 -14.72 -2.47
CA PHE A 708 25.18 -14.02 -3.38
C PHE A 708 24.58 -12.80 -2.71
N THR A 709 24.49 -11.69 -3.46
CA THR A 709 23.92 -10.43 -2.98
C THR A 709 23.06 -9.79 -4.05
N PHE A 710 22.10 -8.96 -3.64
CA PHE A 710 21.18 -8.24 -4.54
C PHE A 710 21.57 -6.75 -4.70
N CYS A 711 22.88 -6.45 -4.65
CA CYS A 711 23.40 -5.08 -4.61
C CYS A 711 23.17 -4.28 -5.90
N HIS A 712 23.17 -4.95 -7.06
CA HIS A 712 22.97 -4.31 -8.36
C HIS A 712 21.52 -4.38 -8.85
N HIS A 713 20.75 -5.36 -8.36
CA HIS A 713 19.41 -5.64 -8.88
C HIS A 713 18.54 -6.34 -7.82
N PRO A 714 17.26 -5.94 -7.67
CA PRO A 714 16.41 -6.42 -6.58
C PRO A 714 16.10 -7.92 -6.61
N PHE A 715 16.10 -8.55 -7.79
CA PHE A 715 15.75 -9.97 -7.94
C PHE A 715 16.74 -10.83 -8.73
N PHE A 716 17.85 -10.26 -9.21
CA PHE A 716 18.88 -11.02 -9.92
C PHE A 716 20.15 -10.98 -9.09
N ALA A 717 20.53 -12.14 -8.56
CA ALA A 717 21.65 -12.26 -7.65
C ALA A 717 22.98 -11.96 -8.35
N THR A 718 23.86 -11.25 -7.65
CA THR A 718 25.26 -11.07 -8.03
C THR A 718 26.14 -11.99 -7.18
N ALA A 719 26.89 -12.86 -7.85
CA ALA A 719 27.87 -13.72 -7.21
C ALA A 719 29.12 -12.94 -6.81
N ILE A 720 29.49 -13.05 -5.55
CA ILE A 720 30.72 -12.51 -4.98
C ILE A 720 31.61 -13.68 -4.62
N VAL A 721 32.77 -13.74 -5.27
CA VAL A 721 33.79 -14.75 -5.04
C VAL A 721 34.90 -14.14 -4.18
N LYS A 722 35.14 -14.70 -3.01
CA LYS A 722 36.23 -14.30 -2.10
C LYS A 722 37.13 -15.49 -1.83
N ARG A 723 38.43 -15.23 -1.78
CA ARG A 723 39.40 -16.19 -1.25
C ARG A 723 39.44 -16.02 0.27
N SER A 724 39.20 -17.10 1.01
CA SER A 724 39.23 -17.14 2.47
C SER A 724 40.63 -16.96 3.02
#